data_AF-A0A970VL63-F1
#
_entry.id   AF-A0A970VL63-F1
#
_cell.length_a   1.000
_cell.length_b   1.000
_cell.length_c   1.000
_cell.angle_alpha   90.00
_cell.angle_beta   90.00
_cell.angle_gamma   90.00
#
_symmetry.space_group_name_H-M   'P 1'
#
loop_
_entity.id
_entity.type
_entity.pdbx_description
1 polymer ?
#
loop_
_entity_poly.entity_id
_entity_poly.type
_entity_poly.pdbx_seq_one_letter_code
_entity_poly.pdbx_strand_id
1 'polypeptide(L)'
;MVVMALLFCGCAAVAEDGPIVSEIQLNPTGLTGPGEIEVNITLSNATDEDMKDPVVLYDPDAQIVSDFGTNGAALLKAGESVSWEGTYEVNDSTLDSGVVSYFIKYNIYKESGQAVEETKTIQGTITRSSAEDGITVERTISHTTARNGQDVTITYNIKNSGTTDISNLSIQEKSDINSKKKTIESLPVGKVATVKYTVTMKKKDLTSGATITYEVNDKKKTYTQDAASIAYGDSKLVATLTASAKGVAINDKVTLTLELKNTGSVDYSNIKVSDATIGNDLFPNEKIEKGKTIKLEKEITLTQSTDYQFNISAIDSTGTETTTSTGVVTVKAVDPSDVLVLTITATADRTEVFDNPGLVRFTMKLANISNVEAKKVKVTHGDSEIYTFDSIPAGETRTLTRDTTLSMAGKYRFTATALDPIENYLTFQSNEVQIAFSVPTPAPVTPTPPPDPTAEPTFSAVTVPPITDRSIGTVPKTIQSILTPILIIAGLLLVASGVLLIMSTKRRADAKRASKNAVDHLDRAKRRDYNAPAEEDVVEEKPAEAEDKDKNVKTALVLEDIDEAELELPHMKYARSVAAATKQDEEEDDYSAFGQGLYDEEMTSDLGTYDDLDQNDVMYEAPYDQELEDEEQGNAYVAEALDEESDGYTDGYVDAGDDEELTAPLAYDDELGYDGFDYNDPYQAGYDQTELSNSDFDDDDEPDDGDYDDYDDDGLADQEDESDDTQDSPDDEDQPSRAAGRRSRQSRSQKLDM
;
A
#
# COMPACT_ATOMS: atom_id res chain seq x y z
N MET A 1 39.70 30.26 -8.73
CA MET A 1 39.88 31.70 -8.99
C MET A 1 38.92 32.46 -8.09
N VAL A 2 39.38 32.88 -6.91
CA VAL A 2 38.63 33.72 -5.98
C VAL A 2 39.42 35.02 -5.86
N VAL A 3 38.85 36.13 -6.33
CA VAL A 3 39.50 37.45 -6.22
C VAL A 3 39.24 37.96 -4.80
N MET A 4 40.20 37.74 -3.89
CA MET A 4 40.09 38.15 -2.51
C MET A 4 40.59 39.58 -2.34
N ALA A 5 39.70 40.56 -2.53
CA ALA A 5 39.98 41.97 -2.25
C ALA A 5 40.17 42.18 -0.73
N LEU A 6 41.42 42.16 -0.28
CA LEU A 6 41.77 42.25 1.13
C LEU A 6 41.74 43.70 1.62
N LEU A 7 40.93 43.96 2.64
CA LEU A 7 40.70 45.29 3.19
C LEU A 7 41.87 45.69 4.11
N PHE A 8 42.56 46.79 3.78
CA PHE A 8 43.63 47.33 4.64
C PHE A 8 43.06 47.77 6.01
N CYS A 9 43.20 46.90 7.01
CA CYS A 9 42.92 47.21 8.40
C CYS A 9 44.24 47.51 9.13
N GLY A 10 44.37 48.71 9.68
CA GLY A 10 45.61 49.16 10.31
C GLY A 10 45.90 48.44 11.62
N CYS A 11 46.63 47.32 11.57
CA CYS A 11 47.16 46.66 12.75
C CYS A 11 48.23 47.54 13.42
N ALA A 12 48.14 47.70 14.75
CA ALA A 12 49.10 48.53 15.49
C ALA A 12 50.51 47.92 15.45
N ALA A 13 51.51 48.75 15.17
CA ALA A 13 52.89 48.31 15.01
C ALA A 13 53.44 47.67 16.31
N VAL A 14 53.69 46.36 16.25
CA VAL A 14 54.80 45.78 17.00
C VAL A 14 56.09 46.31 16.38
N ALA A 15 57.00 46.81 17.22
CA ALA A 15 58.25 47.41 16.74
C ALA A 15 59.23 46.32 16.28
N GLU A 16 59.19 45.99 14.99
CA GLU A 16 60.31 45.33 14.32
C GLU A 16 61.53 46.26 14.25
N ASP A 17 62.73 45.68 14.28
CA ASP A 17 64.00 46.42 14.34
C ASP A 17 64.44 46.87 12.93
N GLY A 18 63.69 47.81 12.33
CA GLY A 18 64.01 48.39 11.03
C GLY A 18 62.86 49.19 10.38
N PRO A 19 63.14 50.00 9.33
CA PRO A 19 62.14 50.80 8.63
C PRO A 19 61.20 49.99 7.70
N ILE A 20 61.55 48.74 7.36
CA ILE A 20 60.77 47.89 6.46
C ILE A 20 59.98 46.85 7.26
N VAL A 21 58.65 46.99 7.23
CA VAL A 21 57.69 45.94 7.64
C VAL A 21 57.48 45.00 6.46
N SER A 22 57.26 43.71 6.72
CA SER A 22 57.22 42.67 5.69
C SER A 22 56.29 41.53 6.05
N GLU A 23 55.37 41.20 5.15
CA GLU A 23 54.45 40.06 5.26
C GLU A 23 54.75 39.04 4.15
N ILE A 24 54.55 37.75 4.44
CA ILE A 24 54.63 36.65 3.47
C ILE A 24 53.48 35.67 3.72
N GLN A 25 52.77 35.32 2.65
CA GLN A 25 51.68 34.35 2.64
C GLN A 25 52.01 33.23 1.64
N LEU A 26 51.77 31.98 2.04
CA LEU A 26 52.02 30.78 1.24
C LEU A 26 50.69 30.07 0.94
N ASN A 27 50.50 29.59 -0.28
CA ASN A 27 49.34 28.79 -0.65
C ASN A 27 49.73 27.59 -1.54
N PRO A 28 49.56 26.33 -1.09
CA PRO A 28 49.13 25.90 0.24
C PRO A 28 50.19 26.09 1.33
N THR A 29 49.76 26.10 2.60
CA THR A 29 50.65 26.15 3.80
C THR A 29 51.17 24.78 4.26
N GLY A 30 51.00 23.73 3.44
CA GLY A 30 51.59 22.41 3.69
C GLY A 30 51.50 21.46 2.51
N LEU A 31 52.48 20.56 2.41
CA LEU A 31 52.64 19.57 1.35
C LEU A 31 53.00 18.19 1.94
N THR A 32 52.67 17.12 1.23
CA THR A 32 53.03 15.73 1.63
C THR A 32 54.42 15.29 1.16
N GLY A 33 54.99 16.01 0.19
CA GLY A 33 56.33 15.85 -0.37
C GLY A 33 56.66 17.07 -1.23
N PRO A 34 57.81 17.08 -1.95
CA PRO A 34 58.21 18.23 -2.77
C PRO A 34 57.14 18.65 -3.78
N GLY A 35 57.02 19.96 -4.02
CA GLY A 35 56.03 20.52 -4.95
C GLY A 35 55.97 22.04 -4.96
N GLU A 36 55.29 22.59 -5.98
CA GLU A 36 55.11 24.04 -6.16
C GLU A 36 54.07 24.63 -5.19
N ILE A 37 54.34 25.83 -4.71
CA ILE A 37 53.40 26.68 -3.96
C ILE A 37 53.31 28.08 -4.59
N GLU A 38 52.18 28.75 -4.42
CA GLU A 38 52.04 30.19 -4.64
C GLU A 38 52.61 30.94 -3.42
N VAL A 39 53.31 32.06 -3.69
CA VAL A 39 53.94 32.93 -2.68
C VAL A 39 53.52 34.37 -2.95
N ASN A 40 52.91 35.02 -1.96
CA ASN A 40 52.65 36.48 -1.97
C ASN A 40 53.52 37.13 -0.88
N ILE A 41 54.26 38.18 -1.24
CA ILE A 41 55.10 38.96 -0.32
C ILE A 41 54.73 40.44 -0.44
N THR A 42 54.45 41.09 0.70
CA THR A 42 54.20 42.53 0.78
C THR A 42 55.27 43.22 1.63
N LEU A 43 55.96 44.20 1.06
CA LEU A 43 56.95 45.03 1.75
C LEU A 43 56.45 46.47 1.89
N SER A 44 56.57 47.03 3.09
CA SER A 44 56.06 48.35 3.45
C SER A 44 57.13 49.19 4.14
N ASN A 45 57.32 50.44 3.70
CA ASN A 45 58.09 51.42 4.46
C ASN A 45 57.21 51.98 5.59
N ALA A 46 57.55 51.63 6.83
CA ALA A 46 56.81 52.03 8.03
C ALA A 46 57.27 53.38 8.63
N THR A 47 58.06 54.16 7.90
CA THR A 47 58.57 55.46 8.34
C THR A 47 57.93 56.64 7.60
N ASP A 48 58.01 57.83 8.22
CA ASP A 48 57.56 59.11 7.65
C ASP A 48 58.58 59.72 6.65
N GLU A 49 59.67 59.03 6.31
CA GLU A 49 60.66 59.47 5.29
C GLU A 49 60.67 58.52 4.07
N ASP A 50 60.95 59.07 2.89
CA ASP A 50 61.18 58.28 1.67
C ASP A 50 62.51 57.50 1.76
N MET A 51 62.50 56.23 1.33
CA MET A 51 63.72 55.44 1.18
C MET A 51 64.67 56.08 0.16
N LYS A 52 65.95 56.16 0.51
CA LYS A 52 66.99 56.82 -0.31
C LYS A 52 67.64 55.88 -1.33
N ASP A 53 67.67 54.59 -1.01
CA ASP A 53 68.06 53.49 -1.90
C ASP A 53 66.90 52.50 -2.00
N PRO A 54 66.75 51.76 -3.11
CA PRO A 54 65.66 50.80 -3.27
C PRO A 54 65.86 49.56 -2.41
N VAL A 55 64.74 48.95 -2.05
CA VAL A 55 64.62 47.65 -1.39
C VAL A 55 64.72 46.54 -2.45
N VAL A 56 65.54 45.52 -2.23
CA VAL A 56 65.77 44.39 -3.15
C VAL A 56 65.29 43.09 -2.50
N LEU A 57 64.49 42.31 -3.23
CA LEU A 57 63.97 41.02 -2.79
C LEU A 57 64.78 39.86 -3.39
N TYR A 58 65.11 38.88 -2.55
CA TYR A 58 65.82 37.65 -2.91
C TYR A 58 65.01 36.42 -2.50
N ASP A 59 65.08 35.39 -3.34
CA ASP A 59 64.44 34.09 -3.13
C ASP A 59 65.22 33.19 -2.12
N PRO A 60 64.70 32.00 -1.77
CA PRO A 60 65.39 31.07 -0.86
C PRO A 60 66.76 30.56 -1.36
N ASP A 61 67.00 30.59 -2.67
CA ASP A 61 68.28 30.25 -3.31
C ASP A 61 69.20 31.49 -3.46
N ALA A 62 68.85 32.59 -2.80
CA ALA A 62 69.53 33.88 -2.77
C ALA A 62 69.76 34.53 -4.15
N GLN A 63 68.92 34.24 -5.14
CA GLN A 63 68.85 34.97 -6.40
C GLN A 63 67.91 36.18 -6.26
N ILE A 64 68.10 37.20 -7.11
CA ILE A 64 67.24 38.39 -7.12
C ILE A 64 65.92 38.02 -7.81
N VAL A 65 64.80 38.29 -7.14
CA VAL A 65 63.45 38.13 -7.70
C VAL A 65 63.23 39.23 -8.75
N SER A 66 63.57 38.96 -10.02
CA SER A 66 63.64 39.97 -11.10
C SER A 66 62.35 40.80 -11.27
N ASP A 67 61.23 40.19 -10.96
CA ASP A 67 59.89 40.71 -11.24
C ASP A 67 59.31 41.48 -10.04
N PHE A 68 60.08 41.59 -8.94
CA PHE A 68 59.79 42.49 -7.83
C PHE A 68 60.12 43.95 -8.21
N GLY A 69 59.10 44.81 -8.30
CA GLY A 69 59.28 46.24 -8.58
C GLY A 69 59.83 46.53 -9.98
N THR A 70 61.08 46.96 -10.09
CA THR A 70 61.77 47.25 -11.36
C THR A 70 63.15 46.58 -11.37
N ASN A 71 63.28 45.42 -12.04
CA ASN A 71 64.47 44.57 -12.06
C ASN A 71 64.89 44.08 -10.65
N GLY A 72 63.92 43.65 -9.84
CA GLY A 72 64.12 43.15 -8.48
C GLY A 72 64.30 44.20 -7.40
N ALA A 73 64.09 45.48 -7.73
CA ALA A 73 64.29 46.61 -6.82
C ALA A 73 63.06 47.53 -6.78
N ALA A 74 62.62 47.94 -5.58
CA ALA A 74 61.52 48.88 -5.37
C ALA A 74 61.94 50.04 -4.46
N LEU A 75 61.74 51.29 -4.90
CA LEU A 75 62.00 52.48 -4.09
C LEU A 75 60.70 52.93 -3.41
N LEU A 76 60.61 52.74 -2.09
CA LEU A 76 59.40 52.99 -1.30
C LEU A 76 59.43 54.36 -0.63
N LYS A 77 58.41 55.20 -0.91
CA LYS A 77 58.15 56.45 -0.18
C LYS A 77 57.67 56.20 1.25
N ALA A 78 57.56 57.26 2.04
CA ALA A 78 56.93 57.23 3.35
C ALA A 78 55.55 56.55 3.30
N GLY A 79 55.35 55.49 4.09
CA GLY A 79 54.11 54.70 4.12
C GLY A 79 53.80 53.86 2.87
N GLU A 80 54.65 53.85 1.84
CA GLU A 80 54.39 53.14 0.58
C GLU A 80 54.60 51.62 0.76
N SER A 81 53.74 50.83 0.12
CA SER A 81 53.77 49.36 0.17
C SER A 81 53.75 48.79 -1.25
N VAL A 82 54.50 47.71 -1.47
CA VAL A 82 54.55 46.96 -2.73
C VAL A 82 54.33 45.48 -2.45
N SER A 83 53.54 44.83 -3.29
CA SER A 83 53.31 43.38 -3.24
C SER A 83 53.90 42.70 -4.48
N TRP A 84 54.34 41.46 -4.32
CA TRP A 84 54.77 40.57 -5.39
C TRP A 84 54.11 39.21 -5.21
N GLU A 85 53.75 38.59 -6.33
CA GLU A 85 53.18 37.25 -6.41
C GLU A 85 54.01 36.41 -7.38
N GLY A 86 54.28 35.16 -7.02
CA GLY A 86 54.98 34.19 -7.85
C GLY A 86 54.83 32.78 -7.30
N THR A 87 55.57 31.83 -7.85
CA THR A 87 55.63 30.46 -7.35
C THR A 87 57.02 30.08 -6.85
N TYR A 88 57.09 29.04 -6.02
CA TYR A 88 58.34 28.47 -5.52
C TYR A 88 58.24 26.94 -5.42
N GLU A 89 59.24 26.21 -5.90
CA GLU A 89 59.30 24.75 -5.83
C GLU A 89 59.90 24.31 -4.49
N VAL A 90 59.04 23.90 -3.56
CA VAL A 90 59.44 23.47 -2.22
C VAL A 90 60.09 22.09 -2.30
N ASN A 91 61.38 22.01 -2.00
CA ASN A 91 62.12 20.75 -1.90
C ASN A 91 62.03 20.13 -0.48
N ASP A 92 62.44 18.86 -0.33
CA ASP A 92 62.40 18.13 0.96
C ASP A 92 63.16 18.85 2.08
N SER A 93 64.27 19.54 1.81
CA SER A 93 65.02 20.28 2.84
C SER A 93 64.27 21.52 3.33
N THR A 94 63.36 22.07 2.53
CA THR A 94 62.50 23.20 2.90
C THR A 94 61.24 22.71 3.65
N LEU A 95 60.77 21.49 3.37
CA LEU A 95 59.72 20.84 4.16
C LEU A 95 60.23 20.37 5.53
N ASP A 96 61.47 19.89 5.61
CA ASP A 96 62.10 19.45 6.86
C ASP A 96 62.57 20.62 7.75
N SER A 97 62.82 21.81 7.18
CA SER A 97 63.03 23.04 7.97
C SER A 97 61.72 23.63 8.49
N GLY A 98 60.60 23.36 7.81
CA GLY A 98 59.28 23.93 8.10
C GLY A 98 59.10 25.39 7.68
N VAL A 99 60.07 25.99 6.98
CA VAL A 99 60.06 27.42 6.62
C VAL A 99 60.62 27.70 5.22
N VAL A 100 59.84 28.45 4.42
CA VAL A 100 60.32 29.10 3.19
C VAL A 100 60.85 30.47 3.58
N SER A 101 62.13 30.76 3.29
CA SER A 101 62.80 31.98 3.75
C SER A 101 63.21 32.87 2.57
N TYR A 102 62.65 34.08 2.48
CA TYR A 102 63.05 35.11 1.52
C TYR A 102 63.91 36.17 2.23
N PHE A 103 64.77 36.85 1.49
CA PHE A 103 65.67 37.88 2.04
C PHE A 103 65.42 39.25 1.41
N ILE A 104 65.34 40.27 2.25
CA ILE A 104 65.21 41.67 1.85
C ILE A 104 66.54 42.35 2.12
N LYS A 105 67.10 43.07 1.15
CA LYS A 105 68.23 43.99 1.35
C LYS A 105 67.83 45.44 1.13
N TYR A 106 68.30 46.33 1.98
CA TYR A 106 68.09 47.77 1.89
C TYR A 106 69.15 48.53 2.70
N ASN A 107 69.33 49.83 2.42
CA ASN A 107 70.29 50.67 3.15
C ASN A 107 69.61 51.55 4.21
N ILE A 108 70.13 51.56 5.42
CA ILE A 108 69.80 52.57 6.45
C ILE A 108 70.90 53.63 6.50
N TYR A 109 70.52 54.91 6.54
CA TYR A 109 71.45 56.03 6.66
C TYR A 109 71.53 56.52 8.11
N LYS A 110 72.72 56.42 8.72
CA LYS A 110 73.00 56.98 10.06
C LYS A 110 73.06 58.50 10.03
N GLU A 111 72.89 59.16 11.17
CA GLU A 111 72.98 60.64 11.32
C GLU A 111 74.27 61.25 10.73
N SER A 112 75.35 60.47 10.65
CA SER A 112 76.62 60.84 10.02
C SER A 112 76.61 60.80 8.48
N GLY A 113 75.47 60.54 7.84
CA GLY A 113 75.32 60.37 6.39
C GLY A 113 75.88 59.06 5.83
N GLN A 114 76.25 58.10 6.69
CA GLN A 114 76.78 56.80 6.27
C GLN A 114 75.64 55.81 6.03
N ALA A 115 75.58 55.25 4.82
CA ALA A 115 74.76 54.08 4.51
C ALA A 115 75.31 52.80 5.16
N VAL A 116 74.41 51.93 5.60
CA VAL A 116 74.66 50.57 6.08
C VAL A 116 73.68 49.65 5.38
N GLU A 117 74.18 48.63 4.69
CA GLU A 117 73.34 47.55 4.14
C GLU A 117 72.83 46.70 5.31
N GLU A 118 71.51 46.65 5.48
CA GLU A 118 70.83 45.73 6.38
C GLU A 118 70.17 44.61 5.57
N THR A 119 70.02 43.43 6.20
CA THR A 119 69.35 42.27 5.59
C THR A 119 68.29 41.73 6.55
N LYS A 120 67.02 41.80 6.13
CA LYS A 120 65.88 41.24 6.88
C LYS A 120 65.45 39.92 6.24
N THR A 121 65.18 38.90 7.04
CA THR A 121 64.64 37.62 6.54
C THR A 121 63.13 37.60 6.79
N ILE A 122 62.36 37.21 5.78
CA ILE A 122 60.92 36.92 5.88
C ILE A 122 60.73 35.41 5.84
N GLN A 123 59.88 34.84 6.69
CA GLN A 123 59.68 33.39 6.75
C GLN A 123 58.20 33.02 6.67
N GLY A 124 57.83 32.32 5.60
CA GLY A 124 56.53 31.65 5.48
C GLY A 124 56.62 30.27 6.11
N THR A 125 55.67 29.92 6.99
CA THR A 125 55.62 28.57 7.59
C THR A 125 55.02 27.59 6.59
N ILE A 126 55.76 26.52 6.27
CA ILE A 126 55.30 25.42 5.41
C ILE A 126 55.34 24.12 6.22
N THR A 127 54.27 23.32 6.18
CA THR A 127 54.19 22.10 6.99
C THR A 127 54.34 20.84 6.12
N ARG A 128 55.19 19.89 6.55
CA ARG A 128 55.18 18.53 5.98
C ARG A 128 53.95 17.79 6.50
N SER A 129 52.88 17.81 5.74
CA SER A 129 51.63 17.08 6.02
C SER A 129 51.88 15.57 5.99
N SER A 130 51.40 14.86 7.01
CA SER A 130 51.34 13.39 6.94
C SER A 130 50.36 12.98 5.84
N ALA A 131 50.77 12.06 4.96
CA ALA A 131 49.91 11.60 3.89
C ALA A 131 48.70 10.81 4.43
N GLU A 132 47.52 11.42 4.45
CA GLU A 132 46.25 10.73 4.71
C GLU A 132 45.85 9.87 3.51
N ASP A 133 45.38 8.65 3.74
CA ASP A 133 45.34 7.58 2.74
C ASP A 133 43.97 6.82 2.69
N GLY A 134 42.88 7.60 2.68
CA GLY A 134 41.49 7.14 2.73
C GLY A 134 40.68 7.24 1.43
N ILE A 135 39.56 6.52 1.39
CA ILE A 135 38.45 6.75 0.48
C ILE A 135 37.16 7.01 1.25
N THR A 136 36.30 7.86 0.72
CA THR A 136 34.90 7.96 1.14
C THR A 136 34.06 7.19 0.13
N VAL A 137 33.17 6.31 0.59
CA VAL A 137 32.32 5.48 -0.27
C VAL A 137 30.86 5.74 0.08
N GLU A 138 30.10 6.21 -0.91
CA GLU A 138 28.65 6.32 -0.84
C GLU A 138 28.02 5.27 -1.76
N ARG A 139 27.10 4.46 -1.23
CA ARG A 139 26.31 3.51 -2.01
C ARG A 139 24.85 3.94 -2.06
N THR A 140 24.28 4.05 -3.25
CA THR A 140 22.82 4.11 -3.46
C THR A 140 22.33 2.82 -4.12
N ILE A 141 21.09 2.43 -3.81
CA ILE A 141 20.40 1.27 -4.37
C ILE A 141 19.05 1.77 -4.85
N SER A 142 18.71 1.56 -6.13
CA SER A 142 17.51 2.18 -6.74
C SER A 142 16.19 1.70 -6.14
N HIS A 143 16.13 0.46 -5.66
CA HIS A 143 14.95 -0.17 -5.08
C HIS A 143 15.37 -1.06 -3.91
N THR A 144 14.80 -0.86 -2.72
CA THR A 144 15.02 -1.75 -1.54
C THR A 144 14.08 -2.96 -1.53
N THR A 145 13.01 -2.90 -2.32
CA THR A 145 12.10 -4.02 -2.61
C THR A 145 11.78 -3.97 -4.11
N ALA A 146 11.83 -5.12 -4.80
CA ALA A 146 11.63 -5.17 -6.26
C ALA A 146 10.91 -6.44 -6.73
N ARG A 147 10.10 -6.31 -7.78
CA ARG A 147 9.35 -7.41 -8.42
C ARG A 147 10.26 -8.33 -9.23
N ASN A 148 9.86 -9.59 -9.40
CA ASN A 148 10.54 -10.50 -10.33
C ASN A 148 10.48 -9.95 -11.77
N GLY A 149 11.63 -9.64 -12.36
CA GLY A 149 11.78 -8.98 -13.65
C GLY A 149 12.07 -7.47 -13.60
N GLN A 150 12.03 -6.85 -12.41
CA GLN A 150 12.40 -5.44 -12.22
C GLN A 150 13.91 -5.29 -12.02
N ASP A 151 14.54 -4.35 -12.71
CA ASP A 151 15.95 -4.06 -12.51
C ASP A 151 16.20 -3.24 -11.23
N VAL A 152 17.26 -3.60 -10.52
CA VAL A 152 17.79 -2.85 -9.39
C VAL A 152 19.22 -2.43 -9.71
N THR A 153 19.49 -1.13 -9.63
CA THR A 153 20.81 -0.56 -9.88
C THR A 153 21.45 -0.11 -8.58
N ILE A 154 22.65 -0.62 -8.31
CA ILE A 154 23.52 -0.27 -7.20
C ILE A 154 24.58 0.68 -7.77
N THR A 155 24.71 1.88 -7.20
CA THR A 155 25.73 2.85 -7.59
C THR A 155 26.66 3.11 -6.42
N TYR A 156 27.96 3.00 -6.66
CA TYR A 156 29.03 3.39 -5.73
C TYR A 156 29.68 4.67 -6.22
N ASN A 157 29.64 5.72 -5.41
CA ASN A 157 30.50 6.90 -5.57
C ASN A 157 31.68 6.75 -4.62
N ILE A 158 32.88 6.61 -5.18
CA ILE A 158 34.13 6.43 -4.43
C ILE A 158 34.94 7.70 -4.60
N LYS A 159 35.06 8.50 -3.55
CA LYS A 159 35.90 9.70 -3.51
C LYS A 159 37.29 9.34 -2.98
N ASN A 160 38.35 9.78 -3.66
CA ASN A 160 39.67 9.86 -3.03
C ASN A 160 39.62 11.00 -2.00
N SER A 161 39.62 10.65 -0.72
CA SER A 161 39.61 11.59 0.41
C SER A 161 40.98 11.70 1.09
N GLY A 162 42.00 11.00 0.56
CA GLY A 162 43.38 11.16 0.96
C GLY A 162 44.08 12.32 0.25
N THR A 163 45.38 12.42 0.54
CA THR A 163 46.30 13.49 0.08
C THR A 163 47.29 13.00 -0.97
N THR A 164 47.01 11.85 -1.59
CA THR A 164 47.81 11.23 -2.64
C THR A 164 46.89 10.51 -3.62
N ASP A 165 47.25 10.49 -4.90
CA ASP A 165 46.50 9.77 -5.92
C ASP A 165 46.41 8.27 -5.61
N ILE A 166 45.26 7.68 -5.90
CA ILE A 166 44.98 6.25 -5.70
C ILE A 166 45.20 5.52 -7.01
N SER A 167 45.94 4.41 -6.99
CA SER A 167 46.09 3.50 -8.14
C SER A 167 45.35 2.18 -7.94
N ASN A 168 45.16 1.42 -9.03
CA ASN A 168 44.68 0.04 -9.03
C ASN A 168 43.38 -0.20 -8.23
N LEU A 169 42.47 0.78 -8.26
CA LEU A 169 41.18 0.73 -7.57
C LEU A 169 40.31 -0.34 -8.21
N SER A 170 40.00 -1.40 -7.48
CA SER A 170 39.09 -2.46 -7.91
C SER A 170 37.94 -2.63 -6.92
N ILE A 171 36.74 -2.78 -7.46
CA ILE A 171 35.52 -3.07 -6.68
C ILE A 171 34.97 -4.44 -7.09
N GLN A 172 34.75 -5.29 -6.09
CA GLN A 172 34.07 -6.59 -6.16
C GLN A 172 32.75 -6.48 -5.40
N GLU A 173 31.64 -6.40 -6.12
CA GLU A 173 30.29 -6.55 -5.55
C GLU A 173 30.01 -8.04 -5.26
N LYS A 174 29.00 -8.33 -4.43
CA LYS A 174 28.52 -9.68 -4.11
C LYS A 174 27.96 -10.40 -5.33
N SER A 175 28.14 -11.72 -5.34
CA SER A 175 27.65 -12.63 -6.39
C SER A 175 26.13 -12.58 -6.64
N ASP A 176 25.34 -12.18 -5.64
CA ASP A 176 23.89 -11.99 -5.76
C ASP A 176 23.53 -10.89 -6.77
N ILE A 177 24.40 -9.89 -6.92
CA ILE A 177 24.23 -8.74 -7.81
C ILE A 177 25.13 -8.87 -9.04
N ASN A 178 26.45 -9.05 -8.84
CA ASN A 178 27.41 -9.25 -9.91
C ASN A 178 28.72 -9.88 -9.40
N SER A 179 29.14 -11.00 -9.98
CA SER A 179 30.40 -11.65 -9.62
C SER A 179 31.65 -11.03 -10.25
N LYS A 180 31.52 -10.15 -11.25
CA LYS A 180 32.67 -9.57 -11.96
C LYS A 180 33.22 -8.34 -11.24
N LYS A 181 34.54 -8.31 -11.05
CA LYS A 181 35.26 -7.10 -10.63
C LYS A 181 35.15 -6.01 -11.69
N LYS A 182 35.17 -4.76 -11.23
CA LYS A 182 35.48 -3.59 -12.05
C LYS A 182 36.77 -2.94 -11.53
N THR A 183 37.51 -2.26 -12.41
CA THR A 183 38.82 -1.67 -12.14
C THR A 183 38.89 -0.26 -12.70
N ILE A 184 39.63 0.61 -12.02
CA ILE A 184 39.93 1.99 -12.38
C ILE A 184 41.42 2.19 -12.09
N GLU A 185 42.17 2.60 -13.12
CA GLU A 185 43.65 2.59 -13.09
C GLU A 185 44.21 3.62 -12.12
N SER A 186 43.65 4.84 -12.12
CA SER A 186 43.95 5.92 -11.18
C SER A 186 42.70 6.71 -10.78
N LEU A 187 42.68 7.23 -9.54
CA LEU A 187 41.69 8.18 -9.04
C LEU A 187 42.41 9.33 -8.30
N PRO A 188 42.53 10.51 -8.93
CA PRO A 188 43.28 11.63 -8.35
C PRO A 188 42.66 12.21 -7.08
N VAL A 189 43.48 12.92 -6.29
CA VAL A 189 43.07 13.58 -5.02
C VAL A 189 41.79 14.38 -5.19
N GLY A 190 40.84 14.17 -4.26
CA GLY A 190 39.55 14.86 -4.20
C GLY A 190 38.53 14.47 -5.28
N LYS A 191 38.91 13.70 -6.30
CA LYS A 191 38.02 13.26 -7.39
C LYS A 191 37.13 12.10 -6.96
N VAL A 192 36.04 11.90 -7.71
CA VAL A 192 35.03 10.84 -7.47
C VAL A 192 34.95 9.93 -8.68
N ALA A 193 35.02 8.62 -8.44
CA ALA A 193 34.69 7.57 -9.39
C ALA A 193 33.27 7.04 -9.13
N THR A 194 32.45 6.94 -10.18
CA THR A 194 31.10 6.35 -10.08
C THR A 194 31.07 4.99 -10.76
N VAL A 195 30.80 3.92 -10.00
CA VAL A 195 30.68 2.55 -10.52
C VAL A 195 29.24 2.05 -10.33
N LYS A 196 28.60 1.63 -11.44
CA LYS A 196 27.24 1.08 -11.43
C LYS A 196 27.23 -0.43 -11.66
N TYR A 197 26.37 -1.13 -10.93
CA TYR A 197 25.98 -2.52 -11.16
C TYR A 197 24.46 -2.59 -11.27
N THR A 198 23.95 -3.37 -12.22
CA THR A 198 22.50 -3.59 -12.40
C THR A 198 22.23 -5.08 -12.36
N VAL A 199 21.17 -5.47 -11.66
CA VAL A 199 20.70 -6.86 -11.56
C VAL A 199 19.19 -6.91 -11.75
N THR A 200 18.73 -7.83 -12.60
CA THR A 200 17.30 -8.10 -12.76
C THR A 200 16.82 -9.00 -11.63
N MET A 201 15.87 -8.49 -10.84
CA MET A 201 15.38 -9.15 -9.63
C MET A 201 14.63 -10.45 -9.96
N LYS A 202 14.76 -11.45 -9.08
CA LYS A 202 14.14 -12.79 -9.21
C LYS A 202 13.22 -13.06 -8.03
N LYS A 203 12.61 -14.26 -7.95
CA LYS A 203 11.75 -14.69 -6.84
C LYS A 203 12.51 -15.03 -5.54
N LYS A 204 13.51 -14.22 -5.18
CA LYS A 204 14.35 -14.35 -3.98
C LYS A 204 15.04 -13.01 -3.69
N ASP A 205 15.15 -12.67 -2.41
CA ASP A 205 15.97 -11.57 -1.91
C ASP A 205 17.43 -11.66 -2.39
N LEU A 206 18.05 -10.49 -2.61
CA LEU A 206 19.45 -10.32 -3.03
C LEU A 206 20.22 -9.49 -2.01
N THR A 207 21.54 -9.71 -1.91
CA THR A 207 22.41 -8.95 -1.00
C THR A 207 23.45 -8.12 -1.77
N SER A 208 23.40 -6.78 -1.67
CA SER A 208 24.52 -5.91 -2.08
C SER A 208 25.51 -5.76 -0.92
N GLY A 209 26.80 -5.75 -1.22
CA GLY A 209 27.90 -5.51 -0.30
C GLY A 209 29.21 -5.77 -1.04
N ALA A 210 30.12 -4.79 -1.05
CA ALA A 210 31.29 -4.82 -1.92
C ALA A 210 32.61 -4.74 -1.14
N THR A 211 33.61 -5.45 -1.64
CA THR A 211 35.01 -5.26 -1.24
C THR A 211 35.68 -4.34 -2.26
N ILE A 212 36.27 -3.24 -1.78
CA ILE A 212 36.99 -2.26 -2.60
C ILE A 212 38.47 -2.34 -2.20
N THR A 213 39.33 -2.78 -3.12
CA THR A 213 40.79 -2.83 -2.94
C THR A 213 41.43 -1.71 -3.75
N TYR A 214 42.42 -1.02 -3.20
CA TYR A 214 43.07 0.11 -3.87
C TYR A 214 44.51 0.26 -3.38
N GLU A 215 45.34 1.01 -4.08
CA GLU A 215 46.76 1.23 -3.73
C GLU A 215 47.04 2.72 -3.50
N VAL A 216 47.85 3.01 -2.48
CA VAL A 216 48.40 4.34 -2.17
C VAL A 216 49.86 4.15 -1.79
N ASN A 217 50.79 4.86 -2.44
CA ASN A 217 52.24 4.72 -2.21
C ASN A 217 52.69 3.23 -2.19
N ASP A 218 52.30 2.49 -3.25
CA ASP A 218 52.49 1.05 -3.46
C ASP A 218 51.94 0.10 -2.38
N LYS A 219 51.16 0.61 -1.42
CA LYS A 219 50.55 -0.18 -0.34
C LYS A 219 49.10 -0.49 -0.65
N LYS A 220 48.77 -1.79 -0.72
CA LYS A 220 47.40 -2.29 -0.87
C LYS A 220 46.56 -2.00 0.37
N LYS A 221 45.47 -1.28 0.17
CA LYS A 221 44.38 -1.02 1.11
C LYS A 221 43.16 -1.90 0.78
N THR A 222 42.24 -2.02 1.72
CA THR A 222 40.93 -2.64 1.49
C THR A 222 39.86 -1.96 2.34
N TYR A 223 38.75 -1.61 1.71
CA TYR A 223 37.52 -1.13 2.33
C TYR A 223 36.41 -2.16 2.07
N THR A 224 35.49 -2.33 3.02
CA THR A 224 34.32 -3.21 2.87
C THR A 224 33.05 -2.39 3.07
N GLN A 225 32.17 -2.40 2.07
CA GLN A 225 30.81 -1.86 2.22
C GLN A 225 29.91 -2.92 2.85
N ASP A 226 29.25 -2.57 3.95
CA ASP A 226 28.31 -3.44 4.65
C ASP A 226 27.20 -4.03 3.78
N ALA A 227 26.75 -5.22 4.17
CA ALA A 227 25.68 -5.93 3.49
C ALA A 227 24.33 -5.20 3.66
N ALA A 228 23.64 -4.96 2.55
CA ALA A 228 22.25 -4.48 2.50
C ALA A 228 21.40 -5.49 1.75
N SER A 229 20.21 -5.79 2.28
CA SER A 229 19.23 -6.66 1.62
C SER A 229 18.36 -5.87 0.64
N ILE A 230 17.98 -6.53 -0.45
CA ILE A 230 17.01 -6.09 -1.44
C ILE A 230 15.90 -7.16 -1.46
N ALA A 231 14.71 -6.82 -0.96
CA ALA A 231 13.64 -7.79 -0.73
C ALA A 231 12.85 -8.11 -2.01
N TYR A 232 12.42 -9.36 -2.15
CA TYR A 232 11.54 -9.79 -3.24
C TYR A 232 10.09 -9.33 -3.00
N GLY A 233 9.63 -8.44 -3.88
CA GLY A 233 8.24 -8.01 -3.97
C GLY A 233 7.38 -9.01 -4.75
N ASP A 234 6.49 -9.71 -4.06
CA ASP A 234 5.46 -10.57 -4.62
C ASP A 234 4.12 -9.85 -4.53
N SER A 235 3.53 -9.51 -5.67
CA SER A 235 2.40 -8.57 -5.78
C SER A 235 1.12 -9.32 -6.13
N LYS A 236 0.25 -9.55 -5.12
CA LYS A 236 -0.96 -10.38 -5.25
C LYS A 236 -2.18 -9.76 -4.57
N LEU A 237 -2.89 -8.90 -5.30
CA LEU A 237 -4.19 -8.36 -4.90
C LEU A 237 -5.32 -9.27 -5.36
N VAL A 238 -6.20 -9.68 -4.44
CA VAL A 238 -7.42 -10.45 -4.70
C VAL A 238 -8.63 -9.57 -4.41
N ALA A 239 -9.64 -9.61 -5.28
CA ALA A 239 -10.85 -8.82 -5.17
C ALA A 239 -12.10 -9.72 -5.21
N THR A 240 -13.10 -9.41 -4.39
CA THR A 240 -14.39 -10.12 -4.38
C THR A 240 -15.52 -9.13 -4.18
N LEU A 241 -16.57 -9.22 -5.01
CA LEU A 241 -17.77 -8.40 -4.94
C LEU A 241 -18.93 -9.24 -4.42
N THR A 242 -19.77 -8.63 -3.56
CA THR A 242 -21.03 -9.20 -3.08
C THR A 242 -22.10 -8.12 -3.01
N ALA A 243 -23.37 -8.50 -3.14
CA ALA A 243 -24.52 -7.60 -2.94
C ALA A 243 -25.31 -8.02 -1.69
N SER A 244 -25.89 -7.05 -0.97
CA SER A 244 -26.72 -7.32 0.21
C SER A 244 -28.02 -8.06 -0.08
N ALA A 245 -28.47 -8.07 -1.34
CA ALA A 245 -29.59 -8.86 -1.83
C ALA A 245 -29.35 -9.32 -3.29
N LYS A 246 -29.97 -10.44 -3.70
CA LYS A 246 -30.03 -10.87 -5.11
C LYS A 246 -30.89 -9.96 -6.00
N GLY A 247 -31.78 -9.19 -5.38
CA GLY A 247 -32.65 -8.24 -6.03
C GLY A 247 -33.57 -7.54 -5.04
N VAL A 248 -34.17 -6.44 -5.51
CA VAL A 248 -35.05 -5.54 -4.75
C VAL A 248 -36.16 -4.99 -5.66
N ALA A 249 -37.08 -4.18 -5.13
CA ALA A 249 -38.04 -3.50 -6.00
C ALA A 249 -37.36 -2.39 -6.84
N ILE A 250 -38.00 -1.98 -7.94
CA ILE A 250 -37.51 -0.85 -8.75
C ILE A 250 -37.48 0.44 -7.90
N ASN A 251 -36.32 1.10 -7.91
CA ASN A 251 -35.94 2.26 -7.06
C ASN A 251 -35.62 1.97 -5.59
N ASP A 252 -35.60 0.71 -5.15
CA ASP A 252 -35.02 0.35 -3.85
C ASP A 252 -33.48 0.42 -3.87
N LYS A 253 -32.89 0.32 -2.67
CA LYS A 253 -31.44 0.40 -2.44
C LYS A 253 -30.81 -0.98 -2.22
N VAL A 254 -29.62 -1.18 -2.76
CA VAL A 254 -28.74 -2.33 -2.52
C VAL A 254 -27.37 -1.85 -2.11
N THR A 255 -26.69 -2.60 -1.23
CA THR A 255 -25.31 -2.35 -0.84
C THR A 255 -24.40 -3.33 -1.58
N LEU A 256 -23.49 -2.82 -2.39
CA LEU A 256 -22.38 -3.59 -2.96
C LEU A 256 -21.19 -3.53 -2.01
N THR A 257 -20.72 -4.69 -1.56
CA THR A 257 -19.54 -4.83 -0.69
C THR A 257 -18.39 -5.43 -1.49
N LEU A 258 -17.34 -4.64 -1.66
CA LEU A 258 -16.05 -5.06 -2.19
C LEU A 258 -15.14 -5.50 -1.04
N GLU A 259 -14.66 -6.74 -1.06
CA GLU A 259 -13.55 -7.19 -0.24
C GLU A 259 -12.27 -7.18 -1.09
N LEU A 260 -11.27 -6.39 -0.68
CA LEU A 260 -9.92 -6.41 -1.23
C LEU A 260 -8.97 -7.07 -0.24
N LYS A 261 -8.22 -8.06 -0.71
CA LYS A 261 -7.26 -8.82 0.10
C LYS A 261 -5.88 -8.80 -0.53
N ASN A 262 -4.90 -8.28 0.20
CA ASN A 262 -3.51 -8.33 -0.21
C ASN A 262 -2.89 -9.63 0.31
N THR A 263 -2.52 -10.51 -0.61
CA THR A 263 -1.84 -11.80 -0.34
C THR A 263 -0.36 -11.77 -0.72
N GLY A 264 0.16 -10.60 -1.08
CA GLY A 264 1.56 -10.36 -1.44
C GLY A 264 2.45 -9.93 -0.27
N SER A 265 3.74 -9.72 -0.57
CA SER A 265 4.74 -9.18 0.37
C SER A 265 4.90 -7.65 0.30
N VAL A 266 4.29 -7.01 -0.71
CA VAL A 266 4.30 -5.56 -0.95
C VAL A 266 3.03 -4.89 -0.42
N ASP A 267 3.13 -3.63 -0.03
CA ASP A 267 1.96 -2.80 0.29
C ASP A 267 1.37 -2.17 -0.99
N TYR A 268 0.06 -1.89 -1.02
CA TYR A 268 -0.61 -1.20 -2.13
C TYR A 268 -1.18 0.16 -1.70
N SER A 269 -1.18 1.10 -2.65
CA SER A 269 -1.60 2.48 -2.50
C SER A 269 -2.24 3.02 -3.77
N ASN A 270 -2.90 4.19 -3.70
CA ASN A 270 -3.61 4.79 -4.84
C ASN A 270 -4.58 3.77 -5.47
N ILE A 271 -5.31 3.05 -4.62
CA ILE A 271 -6.32 2.09 -5.09
C ILE A 271 -7.44 2.89 -5.74
N LYS A 272 -7.77 2.53 -6.97
CA LYS A 272 -8.86 3.07 -7.76
C LYS A 272 -9.81 1.94 -8.10
N VAL A 273 -11.10 2.20 -8.00
CA VAL A 273 -12.16 1.22 -8.26
C VAL A 273 -13.18 1.83 -9.22
N SER A 274 -13.52 1.12 -10.28
CA SER A 274 -14.52 1.54 -11.26
C SER A 274 -15.50 0.42 -11.62
N ASP A 275 -16.71 0.80 -11.98
CA ASP A 275 -17.76 -0.06 -12.51
C ASP A 275 -18.37 0.59 -13.75
N ALA A 276 -18.73 -0.21 -14.76
CA ALA A 276 -19.23 0.30 -16.03
C ALA A 276 -20.58 1.06 -15.93
N THR A 277 -21.32 0.87 -14.84
CA THR A 277 -22.66 1.44 -14.61
C THR A 277 -22.67 2.50 -13.50
N ILE A 278 -21.81 2.36 -12.47
CA ILE A 278 -21.69 3.33 -11.36
C ILE A 278 -20.68 4.44 -11.67
N GLY A 279 -19.65 4.16 -12.48
CA GLY A 279 -18.58 5.09 -12.84
C GLY A 279 -17.22 4.79 -12.20
N ASN A 280 -16.33 5.78 -12.22
CA ASN A 280 -14.93 5.67 -11.79
C ASN A 280 -14.69 6.22 -10.37
N ASP A 281 -13.52 5.89 -9.80
CA ASP A 281 -13.04 6.33 -8.48
C ASP A 281 -14.09 6.19 -7.36
N LEU A 282 -14.74 5.02 -7.30
CA LEU A 282 -15.80 4.69 -6.34
C LEU A 282 -15.33 4.75 -4.87
N PHE A 283 -14.03 4.49 -4.64
CA PHE A 283 -13.36 4.52 -3.34
C PHE A 283 -11.96 5.15 -3.49
N PRO A 284 -11.83 6.49 -3.46
CA PRO A 284 -10.57 7.18 -3.74
C PRO A 284 -9.61 7.18 -2.55
N ASN A 285 -8.30 7.19 -2.83
CA ASN A 285 -7.18 7.25 -1.87
C ASN A 285 -7.00 6.02 -0.95
N GLU A 286 -7.71 4.92 -1.19
CA GLU A 286 -7.60 3.69 -0.42
C GLU A 286 -6.20 3.05 -0.50
N LYS A 287 -5.83 2.30 0.55
CA LYS A 287 -4.53 1.63 0.73
C LYS A 287 -4.70 0.28 1.42
N ILE A 288 -3.82 -0.68 1.14
CA ILE A 288 -3.84 -2.00 1.79
C ILE A 288 -2.42 -2.54 2.01
N GLU A 289 -2.01 -2.63 3.28
CA GLU A 289 -0.72 -3.20 3.67
C GLU A 289 -0.65 -4.70 3.31
N LYS A 290 0.57 -5.24 3.23
CA LYS A 290 0.85 -6.67 3.00
C LYS A 290 0.11 -7.58 3.99
N GLY A 291 -0.50 -8.64 3.47
CA GLY A 291 -1.27 -9.61 4.24
C GLY A 291 -2.62 -9.12 4.80
N LYS A 292 -3.06 -7.89 4.53
CA LYS A 292 -4.32 -7.34 5.06
C LYS A 292 -5.53 -7.64 4.18
N THR A 293 -6.71 -7.29 4.71
CA THR A 293 -7.99 -7.27 3.99
C THR A 293 -8.73 -5.98 4.37
N ILE A 294 -9.30 -5.28 3.38
CA ILE A 294 -10.21 -4.14 3.59
C ILE A 294 -11.58 -4.46 2.98
N LYS A 295 -12.63 -3.85 3.53
CA LYS A 295 -14.00 -3.93 3.00
C LYS A 295 -14.48 -2.53 2.69
N LEU A 296 -15.03 -2.35 1.49
CA LEU A 296 -15.46 -1.07 0.94
C LEU A 296 -16.91 -1.23 0.46
N GLU A 297 -17.81 -0.38 0.93
CA GLU A 297 -19.25 -0.53 0.72
C GLU A 297 -19.86 0.65 -0.06
N LYS A 298 -20.59 0.35 -1.13
CA LYS A 298 -21.28 1.31 -1.97
C LYS A 298 -22.77 1.02 -1.99
N GLU A 299 -23.56 1.92 -1.43
CA GLU A 299 -25.01 1.92 -1.64
C GLU A 299 -25.33 2.41 -3.07
N ILE A 300 -26.25 1.72 -3.73
CA ILE A 300 -26.77 2.01 -5.08
C ILE A 300 -28.30 1.97 -5.06
N THR A 301 -28.94 2.80 -5.88
CA THR A 301 -30.39 2.72 -6.14
C THR A 301 -30.63 1.97 -7.45
N LEU A 302 -31.45 0.92 -7.43
CA LEU A 302 -31.57 -0.01 -8.55
C LEU A 302 -32.82 0.31 -9.40
N THR A 303 -32.64 0.96 -10.55
CA THR A 303 -33.72 1.33 -11.48
C THR A 303 -34.10 0.20 -12.45
N GLN A 304 -33.17 -0.71 -12.72
CA GLN A 304 -33.36 -1.88 -13.59
C GLN A 304 -32.42 -3.01 -13.16
N SER A 305 -32.72 -4.26 -13.57
CA SER A 305 -31.81 -5.39 -13.34
C SER A 305 -30.46 -5.12 -13.99
N THR A 306 -29.37 -5.20 -13.22
CA THR A 306 -28.04 -4.71 -13.61
C THR A 306 -26.94 -5.66 -13.15
N ASP A 307 -25.93 -5.86 -14.00
CA ASP A 307 -24.70 -6.60 -13.69
C ASP A 307 -23.59 -5.63 -13.25
N TYR A 308 -23.01 -5.89 -12.08
CA TYR A 308 -21.91 -5.09 -11.53
C TYR A 308 -20.59 -5.87 -11.57
N GLN A 309 -19.51 -5.21 -11.96
CA GLN A 309 -18.16 -5.75 -11.91
C GLN A 309 -17.16 -4.63 -11.60
N PHE A 310 -16.55 -4.72 -10.43
CA PHE A 310 -15.57 -3.74 -10.00
C PHE A 310 -14.21 -4.09 -10.60
N ASN A 311 -13.66 -3.14 -11.35
CA ASN A 311 -12.30 -3.16 -11.87
C ASN A 311 -11.45 -2.29 -10.95
N ILE A 312 -10.27 -2.80 -10.59
CA ILE A 312 -9.38 -2.18 -9.60
C ILE A 312 -8.01 -1.99 -10.22
N SER A 313 -7.45 -0.79 -10.10
CA SER A 313 -6.02 -0.55 -10.28
C SER A 313 -5.40 -0.03 -8.98
N ALA A 314 -4.14 -0.38 -8.72
CA ALA A 314 -3.41 0.04 -7.53
C ALA A 314 -1.90 0.09 -7.81
N ILE A 315 -1.20 1.03 -7.19
CA ILE A 315 0.26 1.16 -7.27
C ILE A 315 0.87 0.50 -6.02
N ASP A 316 1.75 -0.48 -6.21
CA ASP A 316 2.43 -1.12 -5.09
C ASP A 316 3.67 -0.36 -4.59
N SER A 317 4.21 -0.81 -3.45
CA SER A 317 5.42 -0.26 -2.85
C SER A 317 6.71 -0.41 -3.69
N THR A 318 6.67 -1.07 -4.86
CA THR A 318 7.78 -1.06 -5.84
C THR A 318 7.52 -0.07 -6.99
N GLY A 319 6.51 0.80 -6.84
CA GLY A 319 6.13 1.83 -7.81
C GLY A 319 5.40 1.30 -9.04
N THR A 320 4.93 0.06 -9.03
CA THR A 320 4.37 -0.61 -10.22
C THR A 320 2.86 -0.76 -10.12
N GLU A 321 2.15 -0.33 -11.16
CA GLU A 321 0.69 -0.52 -11.24
C GLU A 321 0.32 -2.01 -11.36
N THR A 322 -0.83 -2.35 -10.80
CA THR A 322 -1.43 -3.69 -10.83
C THR A 322 -2.92 -3.55 -11.05
N THR A 323 -3.47 -4.30 -12.00
CA THR A 323 -4.91 -4.37 -12.23
C THR A 323 -5.48 -5.72 -11.83
N THR A 324 -6.73 -5.72 -11.36
CA THR A 324 -7.53 -6.93 -11.08
C THR A 324 -9.01 -6.57 -11.16
N SER A 325 -9.88 -7.56 -11.38
CA SER A 325 -11.33 -7.36 -11.44
C SER A 325 -12.03 -8.37 -10.53
N THR A 326 -13.22 -8.01 -10.04
CA THR A 326 -14.06 -8.95 -9.29
C THR A 326 -14.77 -9.93 -10.24
N GLY A 327 -15.41 -10.96 -9.68
CA GLY A 327 -16.51 -11.62 -10.38
C GLY A 327 -17.67 -10.65 -10.65
N VAL A 328 -18.51 -10.98 -11.63
CA VAL A 328 -19.74 -10.24 -11.94
C VAL A 328 -20.81 -10.58 -10.89
N VAL A 329 -21.55 -9.57 -10.43
CA VAL A 329 -22.69 -9.71 -9.51
C VAL A 329 -23.93 -9.11 -10.14
N THR A 330 -24.83 -9.98 -10.61
CA THR A 330 -26.17 -9.60 -11.08
C THR A 330 -27.07 -9.23 -9.90
N VAL A 331 -27.71 -8.07 -9.96
CA VAL A 331 -28.75 -7.65 -9.01
C VAL A 331 -30.04 -7.37 -9.78
N LYS A 332 -31.12 -8.07 -9.44
CA LYS A 332 -32.42 -7.96 -10.12
C LYS A 332 -33.25 -6.80 -9.57
N ALA A 333 -33.86 -6.01 -10.44
CA ALA A 333 -34.94 -5.09 -10.09
C ALA A 333 -36.28 -5.70 -10.51
N VAL A 334 -37.29 -5.61 -9.64
CA VAL A 334 -38.64 -6.14 -9.88
C VAL A 334 -39.69 -5.07 -9.66
N ASP A 335 -40.70 -5.01 -10.53
CA ASP A 335 -41.79 -4.05 -10.39
C ASP A 335 -42.71 -4.41 -9.20
N PRO A 336 -43.23 -3.44 -8.43
CA PRO A 336 -44.20 -3.73 -7.37
C PRO A 336 -45.47 -4.48 -7.81
N SER A 337 -45.80 -4.50 -9.11
CA SER A 337 -46.89 -5.30 -9.70
C SER A 337 -46.50 -6.75 -10.06
N ASP A 338 -45.21 -7.10 -9.96
CA ASP A 338 -44.66 -8.44 -10.23
C ASP A 338 -44.47 -9.29 -8.95
N VAL A 339 -45.13 -8.91 -7.84
CA VAL A 339 -45.14 -9.69 -6.60
C VAL A 339 -45.86 -11.04 -6.83
N LEU A 340 -45.16 -12.15 -6.54
CA LEU A 340 -45.71 -13.50 -6.65
C LEU A 340 -46.82 -13.75 -5.62
N VAL A 341 -48.02 -14.12 -6.10
CA VAL A 341 -49.18 -14.46 -5.27
C VAL A 341 -49.83 -15.76 -5.74
N LEU A 342 -49.81 -16.78 -4.89
CA LEU A 342 -50.52 -18.05 -5.10
C LEU A 342 -51.73 -18.17 -4.18
N THR A 343 -52.84 -18.64 -4.72
CA THR A 343 -54.00 -19.11 -3.95
C THR A 343 -54.09 -20.62 -4.03
N ILE A 344 -53.92 -21.31 -2.90
CA ILE A 344 -54.16 -22.75 -2.77
C ILE A 344 -55.51 -22.98 -2.08
N THR A 345 -56.38 -23.77 -2.70
CA THR A 345 -57.65 -24.22 -2.11
C THR A 345 -57.67 -25.73 -2.04
N ALA A 346 -58.22 -26.28 -0.96
CA ALA A 346 -58.25 -27.72 -0.70
C ALA A 346 -59.67 -28.20 -0.44
N THR A 347 -60.05 -29.30 -1.08
CA THR A 347 -61.30 -30.02 -0.86
C THR A 347 -61.02 -31.50 -0.59
N ALA A 348 -62.01 -32.20 -0.05
CA ALA A 348 -62.01 -33.65 0.06
C ALA A 348 -63.25 -34.22 -0.64
N ASP A 349 -63.17 -35.46 -1.11
CA ASP A 349 -64.31 -36.17 -1.70
C ASP A 349 -65.43 -36.49 -0.68
N ARG A 350 -65.08 -36.51 0.61
CA ARG A 350 -65.96 -36.72 1.75
C ARG A 350 -65.48 -35.92 2.97
N THR A 351 -66.40 -35.52 3.84
CA THR A 351 -66.10 -34.90 5.14
C THR A 351 -66.30 -35.85 6.32
N GLU A 352 -66.78 -37.08 6.07
CA GLU A 352 -67.00 -38.12 7.07
C GLU A 352 -66.44 -39.46 6.58
N VAL A 353 -65.90 -40.26 7.50
CA VAL A 353 -65.48 -41.65 7.27
C VAL A 353 -66.04 -42.57 8.36
N PHE A 354 -66.41 -43.78 7.96
CA PHE A 354 -67.05 -44.80 8.79
C PHE A 354 -66.12 -45.99 9.11
N ASP A 355 -65.08 -46.18 8.29
CA ASP A 355 -64.05 -47.22 8.43
C ASP A 355 -62.78 -46.64 9.08
N ASN A 356 -62.03 -47.45 9.82
CA ASN A 356 -60.74 -47.08 10.39
C ASN A 356 -59.65 -48.10 10.00
N PRO A 357 -58.64 -47.73 9.18
CA PRO A 357 -58.46 -46.41 8.55
C PRO A 357 -59.42 -46.16 7.39
N GLY A 358 -59.89 -44.93 7.26
CA GLY A 358 -60.81 -44.49 6.20
C GLY A 358 -60.07 -43.83 5.04
N LEU A 359 -60.36 -44.23 3.81
CA LEU A 359 -59.77 -43.61 2.62
C LEU A 359 -60.47 -42.27 2.30
N VAL A 360 -59.68 -41.20 2.15
CA VAL A 360 -60.13 -39.86 1.72
C VAL A 360 -59.27 -39.39 0.55
N ARG A 361 -59.91 -38.80 -0.46
CA ARG A 361 -59.27 -38.18 -1.61
C ARG A 361 -59.26 -36.66 -1.42
N PHE A 362 -58.10 -36.10 -1.13
CA PHE A 362 -57.92 -34.65 -1.14
C PHE A 362 -57.64 -34.16 -2.56
N THR A 363 -58.19 -33.01 -2.92
CA THR A 363 -57.88 -32.28 -4.15
C THR A 363 -57.46 -30.87 -3.79
N MET A 364 -56.24 -30.50 -4.16
CA MET A 364 -55.69 -29.15 -4.00
C MET A 364 -55.62 -28.45 -5.36
N LYS A 365 -56.25 -27.29 -5.46
CA LYS A 365 -56.22 -26.41 -6.64
C LYS A 365 -55.33 -25.21 -6.32
N LEU A 366 -54.21 -25.10 -7.01
CA LEU A 366 -53.23 -24.01 -6.89
C LEU A 366 -53.39 -23.08 -8.09
N ALA A 367 -53.92 -21.88 -7.85
CA ALA A 367 -54.01 -20.81 -8.84
C ALA A 367 -52.89 -19.80 -8.61
N ASN A 368 -52.11 -19.49 -9.64
CA ASN A 368 -51.26 -18.33 -9.66
C ASN A 368 -52.11 -17.12 -10.08
N ILE A 369 -52.21 -16.12 -9.21
CA ILE A 369 -53.01 -14.92 -9.42
C ILE A 369 -52.15 -13.65 -9.53
N SER A 370 -50.86 -13.83 -9.78
CA SER A 370 -49.88 -12.77 -10.05
C SER A 370 -49.43 -12.75 -11.51
N ASN A 371 -48.75 -11.67 -11.89
CA ASN A 371 -48.24 -11.43 -13.24
C ASN A 371 -46.97 -12.25 -13.57
N VAL A 372 -46.33 -12.87 -12.56
CA VAL A 372 -45.07 -13.61 -12.69
C VAL A 372 -45.26 -15.12 -12.64
N GLU A 373 -44.35 -15.85 -13.29
CA GLU A 373 -44.27 -17.32 -13.21
C GLU A 373 -43.78 -17.77 -11.82
N ALA A 374 -44.59 -18.55 -11.12
CA ALA A 374 -44.23 -19.14 -9.84
C ALA A 374 -43.33 -20.36 -10.06
N LYS A 375 -42.10 -20.37 -9.53
CA LYS A 375 -41.12 -21.46 -9.77
C LYS A 375 -40.95 -22.37 -8.56
N LYS A 376 -40.63 -23.64 -8.80
CA LYS A 376 -40.41 -24.68 -7.77
C LYS A 376 -41.53 -24.72 -6.73
N VAL A 377 -42.78 -24.80 -7.18
CA VAL A 377 -43.98 -24.76 -6.33
C VAL A 377 -44.16 -26.11 -5.63
N LYS A 378 -43.55 -26.22 -4.45
CA LYS A 378 -43.57 -27.39 -3.58
C LYS A 378 -44.80 -27.39 -2.68
N VAL A 379 -45.52 -28.51 -2.60
CA VAL A 379 -46.75 -28.68 -1.82
C VAL A 379 -46.54 -29.70 -0.71
N THR A 380 -46.91 -29.32 0.52
CA THR A 380 -46.61 -30.04 1.76
C THR A 380 -47.83 -30.14 2.68
N HIS A 381 -47.79 -31.07 3.63
CA HIS A 381 -48.74 -31.17 4.76
C HIS A 381 -47.97 -31.63 6.01
N GLY A 382 -47.73 -30.69 6.94
CA GLY A 382 -46.69 -30.88 7.95
C GLY A 382 -45.33 -31.04 7.28
N ASP A 383 -44.46 -31.88 7.85
CA ASP A 383 -43.12 -32.15 7.31
C ASP A 383 -43.12 -33.01 6.02
N SER A 384 -44.28 -33.52 5.59
CA SER A 384 -44.40 -34.38 4.41
C SER A 384 -44.57 -33.57 3.13
N GLU A 385 -43.65 -33.74 2.17
CA GLU A 385 -43.85 -33.31 0.79
C GLU A 385 -44.84 -34.23 0.06
N ILE A 386 -45.72 -33.63 -0.73
CA ILE A 386 -46.75 -34.35 -1.51
C ILE A 386 -46.39 -34.34 -3.00
N TYR A 387 -45.95 -33.18 -3.51
CA TYR A 387 -45.57 -32.96 -4.90
C TYR A 387 -44.82 -31.63 -5.05
N THR A 388 -44.00 -31.48 -6.08
CA THR A 388 -43.40 -30.20 -6.50
C THR A 388 -43.63 -29.98 -7.99
N PHE A 389 -44.16 -28.81 -8.37
CA PHE A 389 -44.24 -28.35 -9.77
C PHE A 389 -43.01 -27.52 -10.12
N ASP A 390 -42.40 -27.75 -11.29
CA ASP A 390 -41.28 -26.93 -11.78
C ASP A 390 -41.68 -25.46 -11.94
N SER A 391 -42.86 -25.21 -12.51
CA SER A 391 -43.51 -23.90 -12.46
C SER A 391 -45.04 -23.93 -12.57
N ILE A 392 -45.66 -22.80 -12.23
CA ILE A 392 -47.04 -22.43 -12.55
C ILE A 392 -47.02 -21.03 -13.20
N PRO A 393 -47.27 -20.91 -14.51
CA PRO A 393 -47.30 -19.62 -15.22
C PRO A 393 -48.29 -18.60 -14.62
N ALA A 394 -48.12 -17.33 -14.99
CA ALA A 394 -49.00 -16.23 -14.58
C ALA A 394 -50.46 -16.50 -14.98
N GLY A 395 -51.40 -16.29 -14.06
CA GLY A 395 -52.84 -16.57 -14.27
C GLY A 395 -53.23 -18.05 -14.39
N GLU A 396 -52.28 -18.98 -14.46
CA GLU A 396 -52.58 -20.41 -14.60
C GLU A 396 -53.07 -21.06 -13.30
N THR A 397 -53.69 -22.23 -13.44
CA THR A 397 -54.06 -23.08 -12.31
C THR A 397 -53.59 -24.51 -12.55
N ARG A 398 -52.89 -25.10 -11.57
CA ARG A 398 -52.61 -26.55 -11.52
C ARG A 398 -53.44 -27.21 -10.42
N THR A 399 -53.83 -28.45 -10.65
CA THR A 399 -54.63 -29.26 -9.72
C THR A 399 -53.86 -30.52 -9.37
N LEU A 400 -53.85 -30.87 -8.08
CA LEU A 400 -53.21 -32.04 -7.52
C LEU A 400 -54.25 -32.83 -6.72
N THR A 401 -54.27 -34.15 -6.87
CA THR A 401 -55.18 -35.04 -6.12
C THR A 401 -54.36 -36.10 -5.40
N ARG A 402 -54.63 -36.31 -4.11
CA ARG A 402 -53.92 -37.28 -3.27
C ARG A 402 -54.90 -38.09 -2.43
N ASP A 403 -54.91 -39.39 -2.67
CA ASP A 403 -55.59 -40.36 -1.82
C ASP A 403 -54.74 -40.63 -0.58
N THR A 404 -55.37 -40.70 0.60
CA THR A 404 -54.71 -40.99 1.87
C THR A 404 -55.63 -41.77 2.81
N THR A 405 -55.05 -42.59 3.68
CA THR A 405 -55.75 -43.41 4.67
C THR A 405 -55.67 -42.72 6.03
N LEU A 406 -56.79 -42.16 6.48
CA LEU A 406 -56.87 -41.43 7.75
C LEU A 406 -57.27 -42.40 8.87
N SER A 407 -56.59 -42.33 10.01
CA SER A 407 -56.93 -43.12 11.22
C SER A 407 -57.53 -42.26 12.35
N MET A 408 -57.66 -40.95 12.13
CA MET A 408 -58.13 -39.97 13.11
C MET A 408 -58.97 -38.88 12.44
N ALA A 409 -60.01 -38.42 13.13
CA ALA A 409 -60.72 -37.19 12.77
C ALA A 409 -59.79 -35.98 12.99
N GLY A 410 -59.92 -34.95 12.16
CA GLY A 410 -59.00 -33.81 12.23
C GLY A 410 -59.30 -32.68 11.24
N LYS A 411 -58.49 -31.63 11.35
CA LYS A 411 -58.42 -30.52 10.40
C LYS A 411 -57.13 -30.66 9.60
N TYR A 412 -57.26 -30.68 8.28
CA TYR A 412 -56.17 -30.83 7.33
C TYR A 412 -55.94 -29.49 6.61
N ARG A 413 -54.68 -29.05 6.52
CA ARG A 413 -54.29 -27.82 5.82
C ARG A 413 -52.99 -28.06 5.07
N PHE A 414 -52.96 -27.62 3.83
CA PHE A 414 -51.84 -27.80 2.91
C PHE A 414 -51.06 -26.50 2.78
N THR A 415 -49.75 -26.61 2.58
CA THR A 415 -48.85 -25.46 2.45
C THR A 415 -48.10 -25.55 1.13
N ALA A 416 -48.19 -24.50 0.32
CA ALA A 416 -47.43 -24.34 -0.91
C ALA A 416 -46.28 -23.34 -0.67
N THR A 417 -45.05 -23.75 -0.97
CA THR A 417 -43.86 -22.89 -0.97
C THR A 417 -43.40 -22.71 -2.41
N ALA A 418 -43.16 -21.47 -2.84
CA ALA A 418 -42.75 -21.14 -4.20
C ALA A 418 -41.65 -20.08 -4.21
N LEU A 419 -40.87 -20.08 -5.28
CA LEU A 419 -39.78 -19.13 -5.51
C LEU A 419 -40.28 -17.90 -6.28
N ASP A 420 -40.00 -16.71 -5.77
CA ASP A 420 -40.30 -15.42 -6.42
C ASP A 420 -39.21 -15.02 -7.46
N PRO A 421 -39.39 -13.91 -8.21
CA PRO A 421 -38.42 -13.51 -9.24
C PRO A 421 -37.01 -13.14 -8.71
N ILE A 422 -36.90 -12.67 -7.46
CA ILE A 422 -35.63 -12.35 -6.78
C ILE A 422 -35.02 -13.55 -6.02
N GLU A 423 -35.65 -14.72 -6.14
CA GLU A 423 -35.24 -16.03 -5.61
C GLU A 423 -35.47 -16.24 -4.10
N ASN A 424 -36.41 -15.51 -3.49
CA ASN A 424 -36.88 -15.78 -2.14
C ASN A 424 -38.01 -16.82 -2.14
N TYR A 425 -38.17 -17.54 -1.02
CA TYR A 425 -39.27 -18.48 -0.83
C TYR A 425 -40.48 -17.81 -0.15
N LEU A 426 -41.59 -17.73 -0.88
CA LEU A 426 -42.90 -17.33 -0.36
C LEU A 426 -43.73 -18.55 0.05
N THR A 427 -44.57 -18.40 1.07
CA THR A 427 -45.36 -19.48 1.67
C THR A 427 -46.85 -19.15 1.69
N PHE A 428 -47.67 -20.03 1.13
CA PHE A 428 -49.12 -19.88 0.98
C PHE A 428 -49.82 -21.08 1.63
N GLN A 429 -50.95 -20.86 2.33
CA GLN A 429 -51.67 -21.92 3.04
C GLN A 429 -53.10 -22.09 2.52
N SER A 430 -53.60 -23.33 2.53
CA SER A 430 -54.98 -23.63 2.14
C SER A 430 -55.99 -23.25 3.22
N ASN A 431 -57.26 -23.22 2.84
CA ASN A 431 -58.35 -23.41 3.80
C ASN A 431 -58.15 -24.71 4.60
N GLU A 432 -58.68 -24.75 5.82
CA GLU A 432 -58.79 -26.01 6.56
C GLU A 432 -59.89 -26.88 5.94
N VAL A 433 -59.65 -28.19 5.89
CA VAL A 433 -60.64 -29.22 5.53
C VAL A 433 -60.86 -30.09 6.76
N GLN A 434 -62.09 -30.15 7.28
CA GLN A 434 -62.41 -30.96 8.45
C GLN A 434 -62.95 -32.32 8.02
N ILE A 435 -62.34 -33.39 8.53
CA ILE A 435 -62.81 -34.77 8.38
C ILE A 435 -63.24 -35.29 9.75
N ALA A 436 -64.49 -35.74 9.88
CA ALA A 436 -65.01 -36.40 11.06
C ALA A 436 -65.00 -37.94 10.90
N PHE A 437 -65.00 -38.64 12.03
CA PHE A 437 -65.24 -40.08 12.09
C PHE A 437 -66.65 -40.32 12.62
N SER A 438 -67.46 -41.03 11.85
CA SER A 438 -68.86 -41.31 12.15
C SER A 438 -69.01 -42.79 12.44
N VAL A 439 -69.30 -43.15 13.69
CA VAL A 439 -69.59 -44.55 14.03
C VAL A 439 -70.90 -44.97 13.35
N PRO A 440 -70.99 -46.16 12.71
CA PRO A 440 -72.22 -46.61 12.10
C PRO A 440 -73.35 -46.68 13.14
N THR A 441 -74.42 -45.91 12.95
CA THR A 441 -75.63 -46.02 13.76
C THR A 441 -76.13 -47.46 13.67
N PRO A 442 -76.19 -48.23 14.78
CA PRO A 442 -76.57 -49.63 14.74
C PRO A 442 -78.00 -49.75 14.19
N ALA A 443 -78.18 -50.69 13.25
CA ALA A 443 -79.48 -50.95 12.65
C ALA A 443 -80.54 -51.20 13.75
N PRO A 444 -81.77 -50.67 13.61
CA PRO A 444 -82.76 -50.66 14.69
C PRO A 444 -83.07 -52.08 15.16
N VAL A 445 -82.64 -52.40 16.37
CA VAL A 445 -82.88 -53.70 17.00
C VAL A 445 -84.38 -53.94 17.12
N THR A 446 -84.85 -55.05 16.57
CA THR A 446 -86.25 -55.47 16.66
C THR A 446 -86.60 -55.68 18.14
N PRO A 447 -87.74 -55.16 18.64
CA PRO A 447 -88.05 -55.14 20.07
C PRO A 447 -88.07 -56.55 20.66
N THR A 448 -87.17 -56.78 21.62
CA THR A 448 -87.12 -58.00 22.42
C THR A 448 -88.17 -57.94 23.54
N PRO A 449 -88.82 -59.05 23.94
CA PRO A 449 -89.84 -59.04 24.99
C PRO A 449 -89.36 -58.49 26.34
N PRO A 450 -90.25 -57.96 27.19
CA PRO A 450 -89.88 -57.33 28.46
C PRO A 450 -89.28 -58.36 29.45
N PRO A 451 -88.27 -57.96 30.25
CA PRO A 451 -87.65 -58.82 31.26
C PRO A 451 -88.53 -58.94 32.52
N ASP A 452 -88.44 -60.11 33.17
CA ASP A 452 -89.07 -60.41 34.46
C ASP A 452 -88.24 -59.78 35.61
N PRO A 453 -88.85 -59.18 36.66
CA PRO A 453 -88.13 -58.34 37.61
C PRO A 453 -87.54 -59.13 38.80
N THR A 454 -86.38 -58.71 39.33
CA THR A 454 -85.87 -59.21 40.62
C THR A 454 -85.04 -58.15 41.37
N ALA A 455 -85.57 -57.76 42.54
CA ALA A 455 -84.92 -57.20 43.74
C ALA A 455 -83.95 -56.00 43.64
N GLU A 456 -84.32 -54.92 44.35
CA GLU A 456 -83.49 -53.76 44.68
C GLU A 456 -82.50 -54.05 45.82
N PRO A 457 -81.46 -53.19 45.98
CA PRO A 457 -81.12 -52.73 47.33
C PRO A 457 -81.08 -51.18 47.45
N THR A 458 -82.11 -50.65 48.11
CA THR A 458 -82.10 -49.53 49.08
C THR A 458 -81.03 -48.42 49.03
N PHE A 459 -81.51 -47.18 48.95
CA PHE A 459 -80.75 -45.95 49.23
C PHE A 459 -80.30 -45.81 50.70
N SER A 460 -79.30 -44.96 50.93
CA SER A 460 -79.02 -44.30 52.22
C SER A 460 -78.52 -42.88 51.96
N ALA A 461 -79.07 -41.88 52.66
CA ALA A 461 -78.75 -40.47 52.45
C ALA A 461 -78.00 -39.90 53.67
N VAL A 462 -77.01 -39.01 53.41
CA VAL A 462 -76.29 -38.26 54.45
C VAL A 462 -76.16 -36.79 54.02
N THR A 463 -76.33 -35.90 54.99
CA THR A 463 -76.50 -34.45 54.80
C THR A 463 -75.17 -33.68 54.86
N VAL A 464 -75.12 -32.52 54.20
CA VAL A 464 -73.97 -31.60 54.15
C VAL A 464 -73.85 -30.72 55.41
N PRO A 465 -72.64 -30.56 55.99
CA PRO A 465 -72.27 -29.43 56.84
C PRO A 465 -71.32 -28.42 56.14
N PRO A 466 -71.20 -27.14 56.57
CA PRO A 466 -70.49 -26.10 55.81
C PRO A 466 -69.08 -25.74 56.33
N ILE A 467 -68.20 -25.41 55.37
CA ILE A 467 -67.05 -24.46 55.42
C ILE A 467 -66.11 -24.48 56.65
N THR A 468 -64.85 -24.91 56.46
CA THR A 468 -63.61 -24.10 56.67
C THR A 468 -62.32 -24.96 56.59
N ASP A 469 -61.45 -24.72 55.60
CA ASP A 469 -60.00 -24.51 55.80
C ASP A 469 -59.30 -23.98 54.51
N ARG A 470 -58.05 -23.53 54.61
CA ARG A 470 -57.20 -22.99 53.54
C ARG A 470 -56.22 -24.03 52.98
N SER A 471 -56.36 -24.41 51.70
CA SER A 471 -55.27 -25.07 50.95
C SER A 471 -55.33 -24.75 49.45
N ILE A 472 -55.00 -23.51 49.08
CA ILE A 472 -54.87 -23.12 47.68
C ILE A 472 -53.54 -23.64 47.11
N GLY A 473 -53.61 -24.36 45.99
CA GLY A 473 -52.55 -24.43 44.98
C GLY A 473 -51.24 -25.13 45.38
N THR A 474 -51.22 -26.48 45.34
CA THR A 474 -49.95 -27.21 45.18
C THR A 474 -49.79 -27.63 43.71
N VAL A 475 -48.85 -27.02 43.00
CA VAL A 475 -48.51 -27.37 41.61
C VAL A 475 -47.94 -28.79 41.57
N PRO A 476 -48.31 -29.65 40.59
CA PRO A 476 -47.77 -31.01 40.51
C PRO A 476 -46.23 -31.00 40.35
N LYS A 477 -45.56 -31.88 41.12
CA LYS A 477 -44.10 -31.92 41.28
C LYS A 477 -43.32 -32.00 39.94
N THR A 478 -43.94 -32.55 38.90
CA THR A 478 -43.39 -32.65 37.54
C THR A 478 -43.00 -31.30 36.94
N ILE A 479 -43.78 -30.24 37.19
CA ILE A 479 -43.51 -28.89 36.65
C ILE A 479 -42.34 -28.24 37.39
N GLN A 480 -42.27 -28.43 38.71
CA GLN A 480 -41.25 -27.81 39.57
C GLN A 480 -39.83 -28.30 39.25
N SER A 481 -39.68 -29.55 38.78
CA SER A 481 -38.39 -30.14 38.41
C SER A 481 -37.79 -29.59 37.10
N ILE A 482 -38.58 -28.94 36.25
CA ILE A 482 -38.13 -28.38 34.96
C ILE A 482 -38.02 -26.85 35.05
N LEU A 483 -38.96 -26.20 35.75
CA LEU A 483 -38.98 -24.73 35.84
C LEU A 483 -37.82 -24.17 36.69
N THR A 484 -37.38 -24.89 37.73
CA THR A 484 -36.33 -24.42 38.64
C THR A 484 -34.94 -24.29 38.00
N PRO A 485 -34.38 -25.27 37.26
CA PRO A 485 -33.09 -25.07 36.59
C PRO A 485 -33.15 -23.97 35.53
N ILE A 486 -34.26 -23.84 34.79
CA ILE A 486 -34.44 -22.78 33.80
C ILE A 486 -34.44 -21.39 34.46
N LEU A 487 -35.12 -21.22 35.59
CA LEU A 487 -35.10 -19.96 36.35
C LEU A 487 -33.72 -19.63 36.93
N ILE A 488 -32.94 -20.63 37.34
CA ILE A 488 -31.56 -20.44 37.82
C ILE A 488 -30.65 -19.98 36.67
N ILE A 489 -30.75 -20.62 35.49
CA ILE A 489 -29.98 -20.22 34.29
C ILE A 489 -30.38 -18.80 33.83
N ALA A 490 -31.67 -18.48 33.81
CA ALA A 490 -32.15 -17.13 33.49
C ALA A 490 -31.64 -16.09 34.50
N GLY A 491 -31.62 -16.41 35.80
CA GLY A 491 -31.06 -15.54 36.84
C GLY A 491 -29.56 -15.30 36.66
N LEU A 492 -28.78 -16.34 36.35
CA LEU A 492 -27.35 -16.22 36.07
C LEU A 492 -27.06 -15.37 34.83
N LEU A 493 -27.84 -15.53 33.76
CA LEU A 493 -27.73 -14.70 32.56
C LEU A 493 -28.09 -13.23 32.83
N LEU A 494 -29.09 -12.96 33.68
CA LEU A 494 -29.46 -11.60 34.07
C LEU A 494 -28.33 -10.94 34.89
N VAL A 495 -27.72 -11.67 35.84
CA VAL A 495 -26.55 -11.19 36.60
C VAL A 495 -25.35 -10.94 35.68
N ALA A 496 -25.04 -11.86 34.76
CA ALA A 496 -23.94 -11.68 33.80
C ALA A 496 -24.17 -10.46 32.89
N SER A 497 -25.40 -10.28 32.39
CA SER A 497 -25.80 -9.08 31.62
C SER A 497 -25.62 -7.80 32.44
N GLY A 498 -26.04 -7.78 33.71
CA GLY A 498 -25.84 -6.65 34.61
C GLY A 498 -24.36 -6.31 34.84
N VAL A 499 -23.50 -7.31 35.00
CA VAL A 499 -22.03 -7.12 35.11
C VAL A 499 -21.45 -6.53 33.83
N LEU A 500 -21.86 -6.99 32.64
CA LEU A 500 -21.44 -6.42 31.36
C LEU A 500 -21.94 -4.97 31.18
N LEU A 501 -23.12 -4.64 31.70
CA LEU A 501 -23.67 -3.27 31.71
C LEU A 501 -22.84 -2.35 32.63
N ILE A 502 -22.40 -2.84 33.79
CA ILE A 502 -21.50 -2.11 34.71
C ILE A 502 -20.10 -1.95 34.08
N MET A 503 -19.55 -2.98 33.45
CA MET A 503 -18.25 -2.90 32.76
C MET A 503 -18.27 -1.92 31.57
N SER A 504 -19.32 -1.95 30.75
CA SER A 504 -19.46 -1.05 29.60
C SER A 504 -19.72 0.40 30.00
N THR A 505 -20.54 0.65 31.03
CA THR A 505 -20.73 2.01 31.58
C THR A 505 -19.44 2.54 32.22
N LYS A 506 -18.68 1.72 32.95
CA LYS A 506 -17.34 2.10 33.44
C LYS A 506 -16.39 2.42 32.28
N ARG A 507 -16.27 1.55 31.28
CA ARG A 507 -15.41 1.77 30.09
C ARG A 507 -15.79 3.05 29.33
N ARG A 508 -17.08 3.41 29.27
CA ARG A 508 -17.57 4.66 28.67
C ARG A 508 -17.31 5.89 29.55
N ALA A 509 -17.28 5.74 30.87
CA ALA A 509 -16.88 6.80 31.81
C ALA A 509 -15.37 7.06 31.79
N ASP A 510 -14.55 6.01 31.74
CA ASP A 510 -13.09 6.12 31.67
C ASP A 510 -12.64 6.67 30.30
N ALA A 511 -13.34 6.32 29.20
CA ALA A 511 -13.15 6.99 27.90
C ALA A 511 -13.50 8.50 27.96
N LYS A 512 -14.56 8.90 28.67
CA LYS A 512 -14.87 10.32 28.89
C LYS A 512 -13.86 11.04 29.79
N ARG A 513 -13.19 10.33 30.70
CA ARG A 513 -12.08 10.88 31.50
C ARG A 513 -10.82 11.09 30.65
N ALA A 514 -10.43 10.10 29.84
CA ALA A 514 -9.34 10.25 28.88
C ALA A 514 -9.59 11.44 27.92
N SER A 515 -10.83 11.57 27.41
CA SER A 515 -11.24 12.71 26.58
C SER A 515 -11.18 14.05 27.31
N LYS A 516 -11.55 14.13 28.60
CA LYS A 516 -11.41 15.38 29.36
C LYS A 516 -9.95 15.76 29.63
N ASN A 517 -9.10 14.79 29.97
CA ASN A 517 -7.67 15.05 30.12
C ASN A 517 -7.06 15.56 28.80
N ALA A 518 -7.44 14.99 27.66
CA ALA A 518 -6.94 15.39 26.34
C ALA A 518 -7.25 16.85 25.95
N VAL A 519 -8.32 17.44 26.48
CA VAL A 519 -8.70 18.85 26.22
C VAL A 519 -7.92 19.83 27.11
N ASP A 520 -7.58 19.43 28.35
CA ASP A 520 -6.77 20.22 29.29
C ASP A 520 -5.33 20.50 28.76
N HIS A 521 -4.91 19.78 27.72
CA HIS A 521 -3.65 20.01 27.00
C HIS A 521 -3.69 21.22 26.05
N LEU A 522 -4.88 21.65 25.62
CA LEU A 522 -5.06 22.65 24.55
C LEU A 522 -5.35 24.06 25.11
N ASP A 523 -6.10 24.18 26.20
CA ASP A 523 -6.50 25.46 26.79
C ASP A 523 -5.39 26.18 27.62
N ARG A 524 -4.13 25.73 27.54
CA ARG A 524 -3.00 26.38 28.24
C ARG A 524 -2.08 27.22 27.36
N ALA A 525 -2.52 27.59 26.15
CA ALA A 525 -1.93 28.68 25.38
C ALA A 525 -2.30 30.06 25.96
N LYS A 526 -1.89 30.36 27.21
CA LYS A 526 -1.99 31.72 27.75
C LYS A 526 -1.16 32.66 26.88
N ARG A 527 -1.76 33.79 26.48
CA ARG A 527 -1.15 34.81 25.62
C ARG A 527 0.24 35.19 26.17
N ARG A 528 1.26 35.17 25.32
CA ARG A 528 2.54 35.82 25.60
C ARG A 528 2.34 37.33 25.56
N ASP A 529 2.42 37.95 26.73
CA ASP A 529 2.83 39.34 26.82
C ASP A 529 4.33 39.42 26.48
N TYR A 530 4.74 40.44 25.73
CA TYR A 530 6.10 40.56 25.18
C TYR A 530 6.95 41.63 25.89
N ASN A 531 6.41 42.35 26.87
CA ASN A 531 7.09 43.45 27.57
C ASN A 531 7.64 43.05 28.96
N ALA A 532 8.50 42.03 29.01
CA ALA A 532 9.37 41.77 30.17
C ALA A 532 10.70 41.11 29.73
N PRO A 533 11.87 41.56 30.23
CA PRO A 533 13.15 40.91 29.95
C PRO A 533 13.27 39.58 30.69
N ALA A 534 14.13 38.69 30.20
CA ALA A 534 14.38 37.40 30.82
C ALA A 534 15.33 37.50 32.02
N GLU A 535 14.98 36.84 33.12
CA GLU A 535 15.87 36.52 34.24
C GLU A 535 16.14 35.01 34.25
N GLU A 536 17.39 34.63 34.54
CA GLU A 536 17.80 33.24 34.75
C GLU A 536 17.69 32.88 36.23
N ASP A 537 17.05 31.76 36.57
CA ASP A 537 17.29 31.01 37.81
C ASP A 537 17.14 29.51 37.47
N VAL A 538 18.19 28.68 37.56
CA VAL A 538 18.89 28.18 38.77
C VAL A 538 18.08 27.08 39.49
N VAL A 539 18.77 25.97 39.79
CA VAL A 539 18.20 24.76 40.38
C VAL A 539 18.54 24.67 41.85
N GLU A 540 17.55 24.48 42.72
CA GLU A 540 17.74 24.11 44.12
C GLU A 540 17.17 22.72 44.45
N GLU A 541 17.81 22.02 45.39
CA GLU A 541 17.40 20.72 45.92
C GLU A 541 16.97 20.80 47.40
N LYS A 542 16.05 19.89 47.78
CA LYS A 542 15.94 19.29 49.14
C LYS A 542 15.44 20.25 50.27
N PRO A 543 15.09 19.75 51.49
CA PRO A 543 15.33 18.40 52.05
C PRO A 543 14.09 17.63 52.58
N ALA A 544 14.37 16.41 53.05
CA ALA A 544 13.51 15.61 53.95
C ALA A 544 13.63 16.12 55.41
N GLU A 545 13.06 15.55 56.48
CA GLU A 545 12.57 14.19 56.78
C GLU A 545 11.74 14.20 58.10
N ALA A 546 10.85 13.21 58.33
CA ALA A 546 10.54 12.63 59.67
C ALA A 546 9.49 11.49 59.60
N GLU A 547 9.57 10.52 60.50
CA GLU A 547 8.72 9.31 60.57
C GLU A 547 7.45 9.46 61.45
N ASP A 548 6.45 8.58 61.26
CA ASP A 548 6.17 7.56 62.28
C ASP A 548 5.57 6.26 61.67
N LYS A 549 5.36 5.22 62.49
CA LYS A 549 5.30 3.80 62.11
C LYS A 549 3.90 3.17 62.29
N ASP A 550 3.63 2.05 61.60
CA ASP A 550 3.56 0.68 62.21
C ASP A 550 2.82 -0.36 61.30
N LYS A 551 3.24 -1.64 61.36
CA LYS A 551 2.71 -2.89 60.76
C LYS A 551 2.52 -2.98 59.21
N ASN A 552 3.24 -3.86 58.48
CA ASN A 552 3.15 -5.35 58.39
C ASN A 552 2.00 -5.81 57.45
N VAL A 553 2.15 -6.68 56.42
CA VAL A 553 3.13 -7.75 56.10
C VAL A 553 3.65 -7.64 54.65
N LYS A 554 4.79 -8.28 54.34
CA LYS A 554 5.43 -8.36 53.02
C LYS A 554 4.66 -9.24 52.00
N THR A 555 4.71 -8.86 50.72
CA THR A 555 4.91 -9.79 49.59
C THR A 555 5.91 -9.15 48.64
N ALA A 556 6.91 -9.91 48.20
CA ALA A 556 7.84 -9.53 47.14
C ALA A 556 8.02 -10.71 46.19
N LEU A 557 7.83 -10.43 44.91
CA LEU A 557 8.21 -11.25 43.75
C LEU A 557 8.93 -10.23 42.84
N VAL A 558 10.22 -10.32 42.55
CA VAL A 558 11.02 -11.48 42.13
C VAL A 558 10.39 -12.10 40.89
N LEU A 559 10.93 -11.70 39.75
CA LEU A 559 10.75 -12.38 38.48
C LEU A 559 11.70 -13.58 38.49
N GLU A 560 11.13 -14.78 38.61
CA GLU A 560 11.75 -16.04 38.18
C GLU A 560 10.88 -16.59 37.03
N ASP A 561 11.51 -17.31 36.11
CA ASP A 561 10.86 -17.83 34.91
C ASP A 561 9.77 -18.86 35.23
N ILE A 562 8.65 -18.82 34.51
CA ILE A 562 7.55 -19.80 34.57
C ILE A 562 7.16 -20.19 33.15
N ASP A 563 6.95 -21.48 32.93
CA ASP A 563 6.83 -22.12 31.61
C ASP A 563 5.65 -21.64 30.74
N GLU A 564 5.81 -21.71 29.42
CA GLU A 564 4.76 -21.45 28.41
C GLU A 564 3.69 -22.57 28.35
N ALA A 565 3.08 -22.91 29.48
CA ALA A 565 2.27 -24.14 29.63
C ALA A 565 0.86 -23.96 30.22
N GLU A 566 0.40 -22.74 30.54
CA GLU A 566 -0.98 -22.55 31.04
C GLU A 566 -1.67 -21.24 30.57
N LEU A 567 -2.13 -21.22 29.30
CA LEU A 567 -3.03 -20.16 28.80
C LEU A 567 -4.06 -20.66 27.75
N GLU A 568 -4.47 -21.93 27.81
CA GLU A 568 -5.58 -22.42 26.98
C GLU A 568 -6.95 -21.90 27.48
N LEU A 569 -7.67 -21.17 26.62
CA LEU A 569 -9.05 -20.77 26.88
C LEU A 569 -10.04 -21.94 26.63
N PRO A 570 -11.22 -21.98 27.28
CA PRO A 570 -11.99 -23.22 27.49
C PRO A 570 -12.63 -23.90 26.26
N HIS A 571 -12.33 -23.46 25.03
CA HIS A 571 -12.99 -23.90 23.80
C HIS A 571 -12.16 -24.85 22.91
N MET A 572 -10.92 -25.19 23.29
CA MET A 572 -10.04 -26.08 22.50
C MET A 572 -10.38 -27.59 22.54
N LYS A 573 -11.38 -28.02 23.33
CA LYS A 573 -11.59 -29.44 23.70
C LYS A 573 -12.20 -30.36 22.61
N TYR A 574 -12.47 -29.86 21.40
CA TYR A 574 -13.11 -30.66 20.32
C TYR A 574 -12.39 -30.59 18.95
N ALA A 575 -11.08 -30.26 18.93
CA ALA A 575 -10.31 -30.13 17.70
C ALA A 575 -8.94 -30.86 17.70
N ARG A 576 -8.72 -31.86 18.57
CA ARG A 576 -7.47 -32.65 18.59
C ARG A 576 -7.68 -34.16 18.80
N SER A 577 -8.41 -34.76 17.87
CA SER A 577 -8.32 -36.20 17.56
C SER A 577 -8.20 -36.34 16.05
N VAL A 578 -7.33 -37.23 15.56
CA VAL A 578 -7.00 -37.44 14.13
C VAL A 578 -6.21 -36.29 13.48
N ALA A 579 -5.07 -35.90 14.07
CA ALA A 579 -4.04 -35.07 13.39
C ALA A 579 -2.62 -35.12 14.01
N ALA A 580 -2.27 -36.14 14.82
CA ALA A 580 -0.99 -36.17 15.55
C ALA A 580 -0.47 -37.60 15.82
N ALA A 581 -0.18 -38.36 14.75
CA ALA A 581 0.42 -39.69 14.84
C ALA A 581 1.14 -40.08 13.53
N THR A 582 2.16 -39.32 13.12
CA THR A 582 3.06 -39.76 12.03
C THR A 582 4.44 -39.13 12.19
N LYS A 583 5.47 -39.99 12.13
CA LYS A 583 6.89 -39.71 12.43
C LYS A 583 7.14 -39.47 13.94
N GLN A 584 8.22 -39.98 14.52
CA GLN A 584 9.43 -40.53 13.87
C GLN A 584 9.99 -41.79 14.57
N ASP A 585 10.99 -42.35 13.91
CA ASP A 585 12.05 -43.27 14.37
C ASP A 585 11.87 -44.77 14.09
N GLU A 586 12.99 -45.36 13.67
CA GLU A 586 13.18 -46.73 13.19
C GLU A 586 14.17 -47.43 14.14
N GLU A 587 13.86 -48.62 14.65
CA GLU A 587 14.85 -49.65 15.02
C GLU A 587 14.15 -51.01 15.21
N GLU A 588 14.94 -52.09 15.31
CA GLU A 588 14.51 -53.49 15.13
C GLU A 588 13.83 -54.11 16.37
N ASP A 589 12.83 -54.99 16.20
CA ASP A 589 12.92 -56.40 16.66
C ASP A 589 11.73 -57.32 16.21
N ASP A 590 11.86 -58.62 16.49
CA ASP A 590 11.11 -59.78 15.94
C ASP A 590 9.72 -60.11 16.60
N TYR A 591 9.07 -61.19 16.12
CA TYR A 591 7.92 -61.96 16.66
C TYR A 591 6.49 -61.77 16.12
N SER A 592 6.30 -62.24 14.88
CA SER A 592 5.37 -63.33 14.50
C SER A 592 3.93 -63.48 15.09
N ALA A 593 2.97 -63.54 14.15
CA ALA A 593 1.93 -64.59 13.98
C ALA A 593 0.49 -64.46 14.55
N PHE A 594 -0.45 -65.03 13.73
CA PHE A 594 -1.89 -65.27 13.92
C PHE A 594 -2.84 -64.03 13.97
N GLY A 595 -3.97 -64.00 13.25
CA GLY A 595 -4.51 -65.02 12.33
C GLY A 595 -5.82 -64.66 11.60
N GLN A 596 -6.36 -65.66 10.89
CA GLN A 596 -7.61 -65.72 10.08
C GLN A 596 -8.87 -65.12 10.77
N GLY A 597 -9.98 -64.74 10.10
CA GLY A 597 -10.46 -64.79 8.70
C GLY A 597 -11.70 -63.86 8.59
N LEU A 598 -12.62 -63.89 7.59
CA LEU A 598 -13.07 -64.90 6.63
C LEU A 598 -13.75 -64.22 5.40
N TYR A 599 -14.01 -65.03 4.37
CA TYR A 599 -14.98 -64.98 3.25
C TYR A 599 -16.26 -64.10 3.41
N ASP A 600 -16.98 -63.70 2.34
CA ASP A 600 -17.17 -64.37 1.03
C ASP A 600 -17.39 -63.41 -0.18
N GLU A 601 -17.45 -63.98 -1.38
CA GLU A 601 -17.49 -63.30 -2.70
C GLU A 601 -18.72 -63.72 -3.57
N GLU A 602 -18.88 -63.09 -4.75
CA GLU A 602 -19.88 -63.38 -5.82
C GLU A 602 -21.36 -62.99 -5.50
N MET A 603 -22.25 -62.64 -6.45
CA MET A 603 -22.39 -63.09 -7.85
C MET A 603 -23.10 -62.06 -8.78
N THR A 604 -22.58 -61.92 -10.02
CA THR A 604 -23.25 -61.84 -11.36
C THR A 604 -24.47 -60.94 -11.67
N SER A 605 -24.77 -60.54 -12.91
CA SER A 605 -24.05 -60.27 -14.19
C SER A 605 -25.08 -59.82 -15.26
N ASP A 606 -24.63 -59.46 -16.48
CA ASP A 606 -25.38 -59.47 -17.76
C ASP A 606 -26.60 -58.54 -17.96
N LEU A 607 -27.02 -58.16 -19.18
CA LEU A 607 -26.34 -57.85 -20.46
C LEU A 607 -27.39 -57.14 -21.38
N GLY A 608 -26.98 -56.29 -22.32
CA GLY A 608 -27.93 -55.71 -23.31
C GLY A 608 -27.35 -54.61 -24.23
N THR A 609 -27.55 -54.74 -25.54
CA THR A 609 -27.04 -53.85 -26.61
C THR A 609 -28.17 -53.56 -27.63
N TYR A 610 -27.89 -52.83 -28.73
CA TYR A 610 -28.77 -52.47 -29.88
C TYR A 610 -29.68 -51.22 -29.68
N ASP A 611 -29.88 -50.30 -30.64
CA ASP A 611 -29.20 -50.05 -31.94
C ASP A 611 -29.46 -48.62 -32.53
N ASP A 612 -28.62 -48.20 -33.48
CA ASP A 612 -28.84 -47.53 -34.81
C ASP A 612 -30.27 -47.01 -35.24
N LEU A 613 -30.48 -46.03 -36.16
CA LEU A 613 -29.62 -45.19 -37.05
C LEU A 613 -30.42 -43.99 -37.72
N ASP A 614 -29.76 -43.28 -38.65
CA ASP A 614 -30.28 -42.63 -39.91
C ASP A 614 -31.01 -41.25 -39.92
N GLN A 615 -30.85 -40.35 -40.93
CA GLN A 615 -29.80 -40.12 -41.99
C GLN A 615 -30.00 -38.76 -42.76
N ASN A 616 -29.12 -38.43 -43.73
CA ASN A 616 -29.16 -37.36 -44.79
C ASN A 616 -28.64 -35.93 -44.45
N ASP A 617 -28.09 -35.08 -45.35
CA ASP A 617 -27.27 -35.17 -46.61
C ASP A 617 -27.19 -33.72 -47.24
N VAL A 618 -26.17 -33.19 -47.94
CA VAL A 618 -24.67 -33.19 -47.93
C VAL A 618 -24.22 -31.73 -48.29
N MET A 619 -22.97 -31.30 -48.50
CA MET A 619 -22.14 -31.43 -49.73
C MET A 619 -20.82 -30.61 -49.60
N TYR A 620 -19.65 -31.22 -49.88
CA TYR A 620 -18.37 -30.63 -50.40
C TYR A 620 -17.62 -29.54 -49.54
N GLU A 621 -16.28 -29.39 -49.52
CA GLU A 621 -15.11 -30.04 -50.18
C GLU A 621 -13.86 -30.01 -49.22
N ALA A 622 -12.70 -30.60 -49.58
CA ALA A 622 -11.51 -30.89 -48.73
C ALA A 622 -10.26 -29.98 -49.06
N PRO A 623 -8.95 -30.22 -48.70
CA PRO A 623 -8.27 -31.34 -47.97
C PRO A 623 -6.97 -31.04 -47.09
N TYR A 624 -6.39 -32.10 -46.48
CA TYR A 624 -5.00 -32.33 -45.92
C TYR A 624 -4.50 -31.47 -44.70
N ASP A 625 -3.79 -31.93 -43.64
CA ASP A 625 -2.83 -33.05 -43.29
C ASP A 625 -1.32 -32.63 -43.33
N GLN A 626 -0.32 -33.20 -42.61
CA GLN A 626 -0.19 -34.43 -41.79
C GLN A 626 0.99 -34.37 -40.75
N GLU A 627 0.84 -35.00 -39.56
CA GLU A 627 1.68 -36.00 -38.80
C GLU A 627 3.23 -35.88 -38.55
N LEU A 628 3.76 -36.09 -37.32
CA LEU A 628 4.26 -37.31 -36.58
C LEU A 628 5.63 -37.91 -37.08
N GLU A 629 6.47 -38.63 -36.31
CA GLU A 629 6.93 -38.65 -34.88
C GLU A 629 8.20 -39.58 -34.81
N ASP A 630 8.84 -39.79 -33.64
CA ASP A 630 9.76 -40.92 -33.29
C ASP A 630 11.13 -41.12 -34.05
N GLU A 631 12.18 -41.82 -33.56
CA GLU A 631 12.66 -42.15 -32.19
C GLU A 631 14.20 -42.44 -32.18
N GLU A 632 14.73 -42.87 -31.03
CA GLU A 632 16.12 -43.22 -30.64
C GLU A 632 17.13 -43.75 -31.70
N GLN A 633 18.39 -43.28 -31.59
CA GLN A 633 19.53 -44.09 -31.06
C GLN A 633 20.82 -43.27 -30.88
N GLY A 634 21.71 -43.69 -29.98
CA GLY A 634 22.93 -42.94 -29.62
C GLY A 634 24.22 -43.76 -29.60
N ASN A 635 25.35 -43.07 -29.87
CA ASN A 635 26.74 -43.37 -29.49
C ASN A 635 27.52 -42.05 -29.69
N ALA A 636 28.25 -41.41 -28.77
CA ALA A 636 29.08 -41.81 -27.62
C ALA A 636 30.56 -42.14 -28.00
N TYR A 637 31.47 -41.26 -27.54
CA TYR A 637 32.94 -41.37 -27.52
C TYR A 637 33.65 -41.35 -28.91
N VAL A 638 34.88 -40.85 -29.08
CA VAL A 638 35.89 -40.28 -28.14
C VAL A 638 36.65 -39.10 -28.81
N ALA A 639 37.50 -38.41 -28.03
CA ALA A 639 38.46 -37.37 -28.47
C ALA A 639 39.63 -37.96 -29.32
N GLU A 640 40.81 -37.37 -29.59
CA GLU A 640 41.53 -36.14 -29.18
C GLU A 640 42.68 -35.91 -30.20
N ALA A 641 43.63 -34.99 -29.92
CA ALA A 641 44.88 -34.72 -30.68
C ALA A 641 44.70 -34.10 -32.09
N LEU A 642 45.35 -33.00 -32.52
CA LEU A 642 46.71 -32.40 -32.36
C LEU A 642 47.56 -32.60 -33.64
N ASP A 643 48.48 -31.64 -33.86
CA ASP A 643 49.62 -31.66 -34.79
C ASP A 643 49.31 -31.69 -36.31
N GLU A 644 50.11 -31.12 -37.23
CA GLU A 644 50.98 -29.92 -37.16
C GLU A 644 51.19 -29.38 -38.61
N GLU A 645 52.18 -28.51 -38.84
CA GLU A 645 52.41 -27.76 -40.09
C GLU A 645 52.68 -28.58 -41.37
N SER A 646 52.30 -28.05 -42.55
CA SER A 646 52.99 -28.32 -43.83
C SER A 646 52.84 -27.14 -44.82
N ASP A 647 53.90 -26.34 -44.85
CA ASP A 647 54.47 -25.51 -45.93
C ASP A 647 53.90 -25.43 -47.37
N GLY A 648 54.05 -24.23 -47.98
CA GLY A 648 54.57 -24.15 -49.37
C GLY A 648 54.12 -22.99 -50.30
N TYR A 649 55.08 -22.13 -50.69
CA TYR A 649 55.25 -21.51 -52.05
C TYR A 649 54.17 -20.51 -52.61
N THR A 650 54.45 -19.38 -53.30
CA THR A 650 55.69 -18.66 -53.73
C THR A 650 55.38 -17.18 -54.08
N ASP A 651 56.42 -16.33 -54.18
CA ASP A 651 56.54 -15.03 -54.93
C ASP A 651 55.56 -13.86 -54.63
N GLY A 652 55.96 -12.57 -54.67
CA GLY A 652 57.30 -11.95 -54.78
C GLY A 652 57.45 -10.95 -55.95
N TYR A 653 57.59 -9.64 -55.68
CA TYR A 653 58.39 -8.67 -56.46
C TYR A 653 58.54 -7.29 -55.72
N VAL A 654 59.63 -6.57 -56.03
CA VAL A 654 60.07 -5.24 -55.50
C VAL A 654 59.27 -4.03 -56.08
N ASP A 655 59.39 -2.75 -55.67
CA ASP A 655 60.55 -1.96 -55.18
C ASP A 655 60.15 -0.66 -54.42
N ALA A 656 61.13 -0.02 -53.72
CA ALA A 656 61.27 1.39 -53.22
C ALA A 656 60.04 2.23 -52.75
N GLY A 657 60.12 3.11 -51.72
CA GLY A 657 61.23 3.51 -50.83
C GLY A 657 60.83 4.69 -49.90
N ASP A 658 61.80 5.20 -49.12
CA ASP A 658 61.98 6.49 -48.41
C ASP A 658 60.99 7.67 -48.70
N ASP A 659 60.69 8.65 -47.81
CA ASP A 659 60.96 8.92 -46.37
C ASP A 659 60.17 10.18 -45.83
N GLU A 660 60.46 10.60 -44.59
CA GLU A 660 60.10 11.87 -43.88
C GLU A 660 58.65 12.20 -43.41
N GLU A 661 58.58 13.15 -42.46
CA GLU A 661 57.38 13.71 -41.80
C GLU A 661 56.82 14.94 -42.55
N LEU A 662 55.57 15.35 -42.27
CA LEU A 662 55.25 16.69 -41.70
C LEU A 662 53.74 17.03 -41.61
N THR A 663 53.45 17.84 -40.59
CA THR A 663 52.24 18.63 -40.24
C THR A 663 51.19 18.99 -41.31
N ALA A 664 49.89 18.77 -40.97
CA ALA A 664 48.75 19.72 -40.80
C ALA A 664 48.72 21.13 -41.51
N PRO A 665 47.60 21.91 -41.55
CA PRO A 665 46.21 21.72 -41.04
C PRO A 665 45.09 22.13 -42.08
N LEU A 666 43.89 22.51 -41.58
CA LEU A 666 42.81 23.32 -42.21
C LEU A 666 41.78 22.63 -43.14
N ALA A 667 40.64 23.25 -43.52
CA ALA A 667 39.55 23.91 -42.76
C ALA A 667 38.45 24.42 -43.73
N TYR A 668 37.19 24.53 -43.27
CA TYR A 668 36.02 25.15 -43.90
C TYR A 668 35.52 24.64 -45.27
N ASP A 669 34.19 24.47 -45.38
CA ASP A 669 33.38 25.29 -46.30
C ASP A 669 31.96 25.47 -45.69
N ASP A 670 31.14 26.39 -46.23
CA ASP A 670 29.93 26.94 -45.60
C ASP A 670 28.73 27.02 -46.60
N GLU A 671 27.76 27.92 -46.36
CA GLU A 671 26.62 28.34 -47.23
C GLU A 671 25.33 27.47 -47.21
N LEU A 672 24.09 28.02 -47.27
CA LEU A 672 23.54 29.41 -47.12
C LEU A 672 22.01 29.30 -46.84
N GLY A 673 21.33 30.32 -46.25
CA GLY A 673 19.91 30.13 -45.82
C GLY A 673 18.92 31.27 -45.51
N TYR A 674 19.27 32.56 -45.55
CA TYR A 674 18.37 33.76 -45.59
C TYR A 674 17.20 33.99 -44.57
N ASP A 675 17.40 35.03 -43.74
CA ASP A 675 16.53 36.15 -43.29
C ASP A 675 15.04 36.00 -42.86
N GLY A 676 14.73 36.63 -41.71
CA GLY A 676 13.40 37.13 -41.32
C GLY A 676 13.43 37.94 -40.00
N PHE A 677 13.16 39.25 -40.05
CA PHE A 677 13.23 40.18 -38.89
C PHE A 677 11.84 40.71 -38.46
N ASP A 678 11.62 40.92 -37.15
CA ASP A 678 11.04 42.19 -36.61
C ASP A 678 11.16 42.36 -35.06
N TYR A 679 11.92 43.40 -34.65
CA TYR A 679 11.93 44.26 -33.43
C TYR A 679 11.62 43.80 -31.97
N ASN A 680 12.68 43.89 -31.13
CA ASN A 680 12.87 44.66 -29.87
C ASN A 680 11.89 44.61 -28.65
N ASP A 681 12.40 44.12 -27.49
CA ASP A 681 12.99 44.86 -26.32
C ASP A 681 12.41 46.25 -25.89
N PRO A 682 12.50 46.75 -24.61
CA PRO A 682 13.51 46.43 -23.56
C PRO A 682 13.14 46.53 -22.03
N TYR A 683 14.13 46.22 -21.16
CA TYR A 683 14.34 46.67 -19.74
C TYR A 683 13.33 46.24 -18.63
N GLN A 684 13.61 46.22 -17.31
CA GLN A 684 14.86 46.14 -16.49
C GLN A 684 14.45 45.91 -15.00
N ALA A 685 15.23 45.15 -14.20
CA ALA A 685 15.15 45.18 -12.72
C ALA A 685 16.41 44.61 -12.05
N GLY A 686 16.83 45.18 -10.90
CA GLY A 686 17.91 44.62 -10.06
C GLY A 686 18.28 45.48 -8.84
N TYR A 687 18.89 44.82 -7.85
CA TYR A 687 19.61 45.35 -6.66
C TYR A 687 18.85 46.08 -5.53
N ASP A 688 18.63 45.31 -4.47
CA ASP A 688 19.23 45.50 -3.11
C ASP A 688 18.75 46.59 -2.13
N GLN A 689 19.22 46.45 -0.88
CA GLN A 689 18.76 47.12 0.35
C GLN A 689 19.32 48.54 0.55
N THR A 690 18.60 49.38 1.32
CA THR A 690 19.13 50.16 2.47
C THR A 690 18.01 50.85 3.27
N GLU A 691 18.35 51.44 4.42
CA GLU A 691 17.41 51.91 5.47
C GLU A 691 17.07 53.42 5.45
N LEU A 692 16.24 53.83 6.44
CA LEU A 692 16.15 55.13 7.14
C LEU A 692 15.14 56.22 6.70
N SER A 693 14.22 56.50 7.64
CA SER A 693 13.89 57.82 8.25
C SER A 693 12.46 58.39 8.12
N ASN A 694 12.03 59.01 9.22
CA ASN A 694 10.71 59.45 9.67
C ASN A 694 9.91 60.40 8.74
N SER A 695 8.56 60.36 8.85
CA SER A 695 7.80 61.52 9.37
C SER A 695 6.34 61.17 9.78
N ASP A 696 6.10 61.14 11.08
CA ASP A 696 4.98 61.69 11.88
C ASP A 696 3.68 62.17 11.17
N PHE A 697 2.51 61.61 11.54
CA PHE A 697 1.36 62.29 12.21
C PHE A 697 0.14 61.35 12.39
N ASP A 698 -0.26 61.09 13.65
CA ASP A 698 -1.53 61.47 14.34
C ASP A 698 -2.83 61.66 13.47
N ASP A 699 -4.07 61.28 13.84
CA ASP A 699 -4.72 61.03 15.16
C ASP A 699 -5.94 60.05 15.10
N ASP A 700 -6.26 59.44 16.27
CA ASP A 700 -7.57 59.13 16.90
C ASP A 700 -8.73 58.23 16.33
N ASP A 701 -9.61 57.88 17.30
CA ASP A 701 -11.02 57.38 17.28
C ASP A 701 -11.37 55.89 17.02
N GLU A 702 -11.18 55.07 18.06
CA GLU A 702 -12.17 54.06 18.55
C GLU A 702 -13.21 54.76 19.49
N PRO A 703 -14.34 54.16 19.95
CA PRO A 703 -14.75 52.74 19.94
C PRO A 703 -16.15 52.56 19.24
N ASP A 704 -17.17 51.75 19.58
CA ASP A 704 -17.50 50.84 20.72
C ASP A 704 -18.59 49.79 20.32
N ASP A 705 -19.34 49.31 21.31
CA ASP A 705 -20.60 48.53 21.38
C ASP A 705 -21.63 48.51 20.21
N GLY A 706 -22.55 47.52 20.14
CA GLY A 706 -22.66 46.27 20.91
C GLY A 706 -24.00 45.50 20.75
N ASP A 707 -23.88 44.16 20.75
CA ASP A 707 -24.74 43.07 21.31
C ASP A 707 -26.31 43.12 21.37
N TYR A 708 -26.92 41.92 21.34
CA TYR A 708 -28.33 41.52 21.65
C TYR A 708 -29.49 41.59 20.61
N ASP A 709 -30.06 40.39 20.39
CA ASP A 709 -31.47 39.94 20.51
C ASP A 709 -32.61 40.33 19.53
N ASP A 710 -32.96 39.34 18.69
CA ASP A 710 -34.18 38.47 18.81
C ASP A 710 -35.61 38.99 18.44
N TYR A 711 -36.51 38.00 18.23
CA TYR A 711 -37.98 38.03 17.99
C TYR A 711 -38.56 38.27 16.58
N ASP A 712 -39.12 37.18 16.04
CA ASP A 712 -40.48 37.00 15.49
C ASP A 712 -41.36 38.21 15.12
N ASP A 713 -41.96 38.17 13.91
CA ASP A 713 -43.42 38.38 13.73
C ASP A 713 -43.94 37.70 12.44
N ASP A 714 -45.23 37.34 12.42
CA ASP A 714 -45.94 36.73 11.29
C ASP A 714 -46.74 37.78 10.48
N GLY A 715 -46.83 37.66 9.14
CA GLY A 715 -47.59 38.63 8.33
C GLY A 715 -48.05 38.13 6.95
N LEU A 716 -49.37 38.12 6.72
CA LEU A 716 -50.04 37.74 5.47
C LEU A 716 -50.76 38.93 4.79
N ALA A 717 -51.16 38.72 3.54
CA ALA A 717 -52.23 39.37 2.77
C ALA A 717 -51.91 40.56 1.82
N ASP A 718 -51.86 40.22 0.53
CA ASP A 718 -52.77 40.67 -0.55
C ASP A 718 -53.09 42.16 -0.84
N GLN A 719 -52.91 42.51 -2.12
CA GLN A 719 -53.78 43.34 -2.98
C GLN A 719 -53.53 42.85 -4.43
N GLU A 720 -54.54 42.51 -5.24
CA GLU A 720 -55.49 43.40 -5.96
C GLU A 720 -54.78 44.26 -7.04
N ASP A 721 -55.22 44.33 -8.31
CA ASP A 721 -56.44 43.77 -8.93
C ASP A 721 -56.37 43.71 -10.49
N GLU A 722 -57.39 43.09 -11.12
CA GLU A 722 -57.92 43.30 -12.50
C GLU A 722 -57.00 43.09 -13.76
N SER A 723 -57.47 42.67 -14.96
CA SER A 723 -58.80 42.23 -15.48
C SER A 723 -58.69 41.52 -16.87
N ASP A 724 -59.69 40.69 -17.21
CA ASP A 724 -60.13 40.14 -18.52
C ASP A 724 -59.15 39.35 -19.45
N ASP A 725 -59.46 38.16 -20.01
CA ASP A 725 -60.57 37.62 -20.87
C ASP A 725 -60.29 37.80 -22.40
N THR A 726 -60.53 36.86 -23.34
CA THR A 726 -61.11 35.49 -23.31
C THR A 726 -60.51 34.58 -24.43
N GLN A 727 -60.71 33.26 -24.29
CA GLN A 727 -60.66 32.10 -25.23
C GLN A 727 -60.50 32.29 -26.77
N ASP A 728 -59.77 31.34 -27.41
CA ASP A 728 -60.34 30.37 -28.37
C ASP A 728 -59.46 29.08 -28.49
N SER A 729 -59.81 28.09 -29.34
CA SER A 729 -59.10 26.79 -29.50
C SER A 729 -58.90 26.33 -30.98
N PRO A 730 -58.94 25.02 -31.38
CA PRO A 730 -57.71 24.27 -31.71
C PRO A 730 -57.63 23.73 -33.18
N ASP A 731 -57.46 22.40 -33.36
CA ASP A 731 -57.47 21.60 -34.62
C ASP A 731 -56.16 21.60 -35.48
N ASP A 732 -55.70 20.52 -36.14
CA ASP A 732 -56.14 19.10 -36.20
C ASP A 732 -55.02 18.10 -36.64
N GLU A 733 -55.35 16.80 -36.78
CA GLU A 733 -54.53 15.68 -37.34
C GLU A 733 -54.30 15.82 -38.89
N ASP A 734 -53.57 15.00 -39.68
CA ASP A 734 -53.50 13.52 -39.84
C ASP A 734 -52.33 13.13 -40.82
N GLN A 735 -52.13 11.83 -41.11
CA GLN A 735 -51.11 11.23 -42.00
C GLN A 735 -51.69 10.92 -43.42
N PRO A 736 -51.36 9.83 -44.16
CA PRO A 736 -50.08 9.10 -44.41
C PRO A 736 -49.78 8.91 -45.93
N SER A 737 -48.71 8.18 -46.30
CA SER A 737 -48.76 7.00 -47.23
C SER A 737 -47.39 6.54 -47.77
N ARG A 738 -47.36 5.42 -48.52
CA ARG A 738 -46.18 4.66 -49.00
C ARG A 738 -46.08 4.65 -50.54
N ALA A 739 -44.87 4.50 -51.10
CA ALA A 739 -44.40 3.31 -51.85
C ALA A 739 -43.41 3.52 -53.05
N ALA A 740 -42.41 2.63 -53.12
CA ALA A 740 -41.71 2.07 -54.32
C ALA A 740 -41.44 2.98 -55.57
N GLY A 741 -40.21 3.39 -55.94
CA GLY A 741 -38.96 2.62 -56.02
C GLY A 741 -38.56 2.31 -57.50
N ARG A 742 -37.25 2.32 -57.85
CA ARG A 742 -36.64 1.58 -59.00
C ARG A 742 -35.10 1.58 -58.97
N ARG A 743 -34.46 0.73 -59.79
CA ARG A 743 -33.00 0.43 -59.78
C ARG A 743 -32.26 0.90 -61.05
N SER A 744 -31.06 1.47 -60.90
CA SER A 744 -29.86 1.35 -61.78
C SER A 744 -28.69 2.05 -61.06
N ARG A 745 -27.48 1.53 -60.79
CA ARG A 745 -26.58 0.46 -61.30
C ARG A 745 -25.56 0.95 -62.36
N GLN A 746 -24.28 0.55 -62.16
CA GLN A 746 -23.04 0.86 -62.92
C GLN A 746 -22.44 2.28 -62.67
N SER A 747 -21.11 2.49 -62.59
CA SER A 747 -19.95 1.55 -62.65
C SER A 747 -18.66 2.05 -61.96
N ARG A 748 -17.79 1.07 -61.58
CA ARG A 748 -16.30 0.99 -61.64
C ARG A 748 -15.49 2.14 -62.29
N SER A 749 -14.17 2.35 -62.05
CA SER A 749 -13.15 1.89 -61.06
C SER A 749 -11.78 2.57 -61.38
N GLN A 750 -10.69 2.21 -60.66
CA GLN A 750 -9.28 2.68 -60.78
C GLN A 750 -9.03 4.05 -60.13
N LYS A 751 -8.04 4.31 -59.27
CA LYS A 751 -6.74 3.67 -58.88
C LYS A 751 -5.57 3.85 -59.86
N LEU A 752 -4.66 4.78 -59.54
CA LEU A 752 -3.20 4.64 -59.55
C LEU A 752 -2.56 5.82 -58.75
N ASP A 753 -1.41 5.54 -58.12
CA ASP A 753 -0.20 6.33 -57.78
C ASP A 753 -0.30 7.85 -57.43
N MET A 754 0.57 8.43 -56.60
CA MET A 754 1.88 7.97 -56.08
C MET A 754 1.92 7.90 -54.54
#